data_AF-A0A0Q8PVX4-F1
#
_entry.id   AF-A0A0Q8PVX4-F1
#
_cell.length_a   1.000
_cell.length_b   1.000
_cell.length_c   1.000
_cell.angle_alpha   90.00
_cell.angle_beta   90.00
_cell.angle_gamma   90.00
#
_symmetry.space_group_name_H-M   'P 1'
#
loop_
_entity.id
_entity.type
_entity.pdbx_description
1 polymer ?
#
loop_
_entity_poly.entity_id
_entity_poly.type
_entity_poly.pdbx_seq_one_letter_code
_entity_poly.pdbx_strand_id
1 'polypeptide(L)'
;MIVSGWGWTGGFGDQAGLSSPEKIHIAVLAPQADGTLTLATSQYLASDVTSGANSVAVADFNGDGRTDFFLPAHNESPFHAEPSTLYLANAKGSFDRTQLSDSVMAHDAQLAVVNNTPTVFTATFTPGDRNPIYTFQNGALKETIPANLSTISYQSITWGNFGINGGQAVAMGDVYSNTPGDNAKIKIYSFANGDVTSTTPLATITPYLSLKYPNATSIYGTGITHSYRLFTDDFNHDGKVDLLAEESMWNTAHDYPSVLQMIQNQGDGKFVDKTDQLASVINQNSQELDYQPQVIDLDHSGINSYLMAGLAPGHFVDGTIRYDAARAPNYLLLNDGTGRLYAALHNEFADLGNQVIQYLKPLQINADGSQNFYLGNGTANDVQSAGMPKFVAYQLGDGTLNYVAELQAGYWASPGQWATKYIFVNVPLHYNVTTDFTQNVTVQDRNGSMLMRSWAGADTFYDTNAALSARIDGGLGTDTAVYAGKIASYQVARGNSNTVSVTSYAGTTVPGVTDTLTNIERLQFADKSVNLTVGDLAKSVSTAALDSLVELYIAYINRVPDADGMAHWIGKLKEGQSIAQIGDSFYSAAIQYADLTGYAPNMTDEAFVKVIYKNVLGRSSVDADGLQYWTGALADGTETHASLVSAILSSAHTFKGDAAYGYVADLLDNRIAVGKTFAISSGLVYNTPDESIVQGMAIAAAITPTDTSEAIRLIGVQNNV
;
A
#
# COMPACT_ATOMS: atom_id res chain seq x y z
N MET A 1 -2.42 -23.33 -9.28
CA MET A 1 -2.29 -22.34 -10.38
C MET A 1 -2.57 -23.04 -11.70
N ILE A 2 -3.36 -22.42 -12.57
CA ILE A 2 -3.67 -22.92 -13.93
C ILE A 2 -2.99 -22.00 -14.93
N VAL A 3 -2.24 -22.56 -15.87
CA VAL A 3 -1.57 -21.81 -16.94
C VAL A 3 -2.11 -22.30 -18.28
N SER A 4 -2.47 -21.36 -19.15
CA SER A 4 -2.94 -21.61 -20.50
C SER A 4 -2.22 -20.68 -21.48
N GLY A 5 -2.55 -20.79 -22.77
CA GLY A 5 -2.03 -19.92 -23.80
C GLY A 5 -2.79 -20.10 -25.11
N TRP A 6 -2.20 -19.61 -26.20
CA TRP A 6 -2.79 -19.65 -27.53
C TRP A 6 -1.74 -19.99 -28.60
N GLY A 7 -2.21 -20.38 -29.78
CA GLY A 7 -1.35 -20.68 -30.92
C GLY A 7 -0.94 -19.43 -31.69
N TRP A 8 0.33 -19.35 -32.08
CA TRP A 8 0.89 -18.31 -32.97
C TRP A 8 1.89 -18.94 -33.95
N THR A 9 1.79 -18.59 -35.24
CA THR A 9 2.62 -19.19 -36.31
C THR A 9 3.33 -18.16 -37.19
N GLY A 10 3.85 -17.08 -36.61
CA GLY A 10 4.69 -16.12 -37.33
C GLY A 10 3.95 -14.91 -37.93
N GLY A 11 2.66 -14.73 -37.63
CA GLY A 11 1.89 -13.54 -38.01
C GLY A 11 0.43 -13.61 -37.55
N PHE A 12 -0.20 -12.44 -37.39
CA PHE A 12 -1.62 -12.35 -37.03
C PHE A 12 -2.54 -12.75 -38.19
N GLY A 13 -3.65 -13.42 -37.87
CA GLY A 13 -4.71 -13.77 -38.82
C GLY A 13 -4.44 -15.04 -39.64
N ASP A 14 -5.24 -15.21 -40.70
CA ASP A 14 -5.23 -16.40 -41.56
C ASP A 14 -3.97 -16.45 -42.44
N GLN A 15 -2.88 -16.95 -41.88
CA GLN A 15 -1.68 -17.28 -42.66
C GLN A 15 -2.04 -18.34 -43.72
N ALA A 16 -1.58 -18.12 -44.97
CA ALA A 16 -1.93 -18.99 -46.09
C ALA A 16 -1.49 -20.45 -45.83
N GLY A 17 -2.47 -21.34 -45.59
CA GLY A 17 -2.25 -22.78 -45.44
C GLY A 17 -2.66 -23.39 -44.09
N LEU A 18 -3.03 -22.59 -43.08
CA LEU A 18 -3.57 -23.09 -41.82
C LEU A 18 -5.10 -23.03 -41.82
N SER A 19 -5.76 -24.19 -41.78
CA SER A 19 -7.23 -24.30 -41.76
C SER A 19 -7.83 -24.49 -40.37
N SER A 20 -7.00 -24.66 -39.34
CA SER A 20 -7.43 -24.86 -37.95
C SER A 20 -6.33 -24.42 -36.98
N PRO A 21 -6.67 -23.89 -35.80
CA PRO A 21 -5.69 -23.61 -34.75
C PRO A 21 -4.97 -24.87 -34.27
N GLU A 22 -3.71 -24.69 -33.88
CA GLU A 22 -2.97 -25.70 -33.14
C GLU A 22 -3.62 -25.92 -31.76
N LYS A 23 -3.58 -27.16 -31.27
CA LYS A 23 -4.11 -27.48 -29.95
C LYS A 23 -3.11 -27.07 -28.86
N ILE A 24 -3.62 -26.50 -27.77
CA ILE A 24 -2.79 -25.93 -26.70
C ILE A 24 -2.87 -26.79 -25.44
N HIS A 25 -1.69 -27.13 -24.91
CA HIS A 25 -1.55 -27.82 -23.63
C HIS A 25 -1.61 -26.82 -22.48
N ILE A 26 -2.46 -27.08 -21.50
CA ILE A 26 -2.52 -26.32 -20.25
C ILE A 26 -1.67 -26.96 -19.15
N ALA A 27 -1.19 -26.17 -18.21
CA ALA A 27 -0.45 -26.65 -17.05
C ALA A 27 -1.23 -26.44 -15.76
N VAL A 28 -1.22 -27.44 -14.88
CA VAL A 28 -1.68 -27.31 -13.50
C VAL A 28 -0.46 -27.38 -12.60
N LEU A 29 -0.14 -26.28 -11.91
CA LEU A 29 0.90 -26.24 -10.90
C LEU A 29 0.26 -26.36 -9.51
N ALA A 30 0.69 -27.38 -8.76
CA ALA A 30 0.15 -27.73 -7.45
C ALA A 30 1.16 -27.43 -6.33
N PRO A 31 0.69 -26.98 -5.15
CA PRO A 31 1.57 -26.66 -4.03
C PRO A 31 2.24 -27.90 -3.45
N GLN A 32 3.48 -27.72 -3.03
CA GLN A 32 4.28 -28.68 -2.27
C GLN A 32 4.36 -28.27 -0.80
N ALA A 33 4.83 -29.19 0.07
CA ALA A 33 4.92 -28.95 1.51
C ALA A 33 5.90 -27.81 1.90
N ASP A 34 6.84 -27.46 1.02
CA ASP A 34 7.81 -26.39 1.21
C ASP A 34 7.33 -25.03 0.64
N GLY A 35 6.08 -24.93 0.18
CA GLY A 35 5.52 -23.71 -0.40
C GLY A 35 5.92 -23.47 -1.87
N THR A 36 6.68 -24.36 -2.50
CA THR A 36 6.92 -24.32 -3.95
C THR A 36 5.78 -24.95 -4.73
N LEU A 37 5.70 -24.71 -6.04
CA LEU A 37 4.76 -25.38 -6.93
C LEU A 37 5.46 -26.47 -7.78
N THR A 38 4.73 -27.53 -8.11
CA THR A 38 5.18 -28.59 -9.02
C THR A 38 4.19 -28.80 -10.16
N LEU A 39 4.69 -29.19 -11.34
CA LEU A 39 3.85 -29.52 -12.48
C LEU A 39 3.09 -30.82 -12.21
N ALA A 40 1.78 -30.70 -12.03
CA ALA A 40 0.89 -31.80 -11.62
C ALA A 40 -0.25 -32.02 -12.61
N THR A 41 -0.15 -31.52 -13.85
CA THR A 41 -1.22 -31.57 -14.85
C THR A 41 -1.87 -32.95 -14.98
N SER A 42 -1.09 -34.02 -15.13
CA SER A 42 -1.60 -35.40 -15.30
C SER A 42 -2.25 -35.99 -14.04
N GLN A 43 -2.01 -35.39 -12.86
CA GLN A 43 -2.68 -35.77 -11.62
C GLN A 43 -4.11 -35.22 -11.58
N TYR A 44 -4.31 -34.01 -12.10
CA TYR A 44 -5.58 -33.29 -12.01
C TYR A 44 -6.45 -33.44 -13.26
N LEU A 45 -5.84 -33.62 -14.44
CA LEU A 45 -6.52 -33.61 -15.72
C LEU A 45 -6.29 -34.92 -16.47
N ALA A 46 -7.38 -35.54 -16.93
CA ALA A 46 -7.30 -36.68 -17.85
C ALA A 46 -6.85 -36.25 -19.26
N SER A 47 -7.08 -34.99 -19.63
CA SER A 47 -6.59 -34.37 -20.85
C SER A 47 -6.31 -32.89 -20.58
N ASP A 48 -5.11 -32.47 -20.96
CA ASP A 48 -4.57 -31.11 -20.83
C ASP A 48 -4.70 -30.32 -22.14
N VAL A 49 -5.36 -30.87 -23.15
CA VAL A 49 -5.44 -30.27 -24.48
C VAL A 49 -6.73 -29.46 -24.63
N THR A 50 -6.57 -28.20 -25.05
CA THR A 50 -7.65 -27.23 -25.26
C THR A 50 -7.56 -26.60 -26.65
N SER A 51 -8.55 -25.79 -27.00
CA SER A 51 -8.50 -24.91 -28.18
C SER A 51 -7.84 -23.56 -27.86
N GLY A 52 -6.96 -23.50 -26.85
CA GLY A 52 -6.33 -22.26 -26.40
C GLY A 52 -7.26 -21.38 -25.55
N ALA A 53 -6.67 -20.54 -24.71
CA ALA A 53 -7.38 -19.55 -23.91
C ALA A 53 -6.45 -18.41 -23.53
N ASN A 54 -6.97 -17.18 -23.56
CA ASN A 54 -6.29 -15.97 -23.10
C ASN A 54 -6.76 -15.51 -21.70
N SER A 55 -7.79 -16.17 -21.15
CA SER A 55 -8.37 -15.83 -19.85
C SER A 55 -8.74 -17.11 -19.12
N VAL A 56 -8.53 -17.14 -17.80
CA VAL A 56 -8.94 -18.26 -16.93
C VAL A 56 -10.01 -17.76 -15.94
N ALA A 57 -11.27 -18.12 -16.15
CA ALA A 57 -12.33 -17.78 -15.21
C ALA A 57 -12.41 -18.85 -14.11
N VAL A 58 -12.21 -18.47 -12.85
CA VAL A 58 -12.13 -19.38 -11.70
C VAL A 58 -13.25 -19.08 -10.71
N ALA A 59 -14.18 -20.03 -10.54
CA ALA A 59 -15.34 -19.87 -9.66
C ALA A 59 -15.86 -21.24 -9.21
N ASP A 60 -16.70 -21.29 -8.18
CA ASP A 60 -17.58 -22.44 -7.95
C ASP A 60 -18.80 -22.29 -8.86
N PHE A 61 -18.73 -22.79 -10.09
CA PHE A 61 -19.77 -22.57 -11.09
C PHE A 61 -21.02 -23.39 -10.76
N ASN A 62 -20.85 -24.61 -10.25
CA ASN A 62 -21.95 -25.53 -9.99
C ASN A 62 -22.54 -25.41 -8.57
N GLY A 63 -21.92 -24.63 -7.69
CA GLY A 63 -22.36 -24.37 -6.32
C GLY A 63 -22.07 -25.53 -5.35
N ASP A 64 -21.09 -26.38 -5.63
CA ASP A 64 -20.77 -27.56 -4.82
C ASP A 64 -19.71 -27.30 -3.73
N GLY A 65 -19.23 -26.05 -3.63
CA GLY A 65 -18.22 -25.60 -2.68
C GLY A 65 -16.78 -25.89 -3.13
N ARG A 66 -16.57 -26.37 -4.36
CA ARG A 66 -15.23 -26.59 -4.94
C ARG A 66 -14.96 -25.56 -6.03
N THR A 67 -13.70 -25.20 -6.16
CA THR A 67 -13.27 -24.26 -7.19
C THR A 67 -13.15 -24.96 -8.54
N ASP A 68 -13.94 -24.52 -9.50
CA ASP A 68 -13.90 -24.92 -10.91
C ASP A 68 -13.10 -23.90 -11.74
N PHE A 69 -12.85 -24.22 -13.01
CA PHE A 69 -12.36 -23.22 -13.96
C PHE A 69 -12.93 -23.40 -15.36
N PHE A 70 -13.10 -22.28 -16.05
CA PHE A 70 -13.60 -22.19 -17.40
C PHE A 70 -12.59 -21.46 -18.29
N LEU A 71 -12.36 -22.03 -19.47
CA LEU A 71 -11.43 -21.55 -20.49
C LEU A 71 -12.23 -21.20 -21.75
N PRO A 72 -12.65 -19.93 -21.91
CA PRO A 72 -13.14 -19.42 -23.18
C PRO A 72 -12.09 -19.61 -24.27
N ALA A 73 -12.48 -20.12 -25.43
CA ALA A 73 -11.53 -20.43 -26.48
C ALA A 73 -10.89 -19.16 -27.09
N HIS A 74 -9.58 -19.20 -27.36
CA HIS A 74 -8.84 -18.11 -28.00
C HIS A 74 -7.63 -18.62 -28.80
N ASN A 75 -7.42 -18.11 -30.02
CA ASN A 75 -6.27 -18.43 -30.89
C ASN A 75 -5.91 -17.27 -31.82
N GLU A 76 -4.62 -17.00 -32.06
CA GLU A 76 -4.20 -15.88 -32.93
C GLU A 76 -3.84 -16.29 -34.37
N SER A 77 -3.46 -17.55 -34.60
CA SER A 77 -3.06 -18.04 -35.93
C SER A 77 -3.65 -19.44 -36.21
N PRO A 78 -4.71 -19.57 -37.03
CA PRO A 78 -5.56 -18.50 -37.56
C PRO A 78 -6.48 -17.88 -36.50
N PHE A 79 -7.09 -16.74 -36.83
CA PHE A 79 -8.19 -16.16 -36.06
C PHE A 79 -9.45 -16.97 -36.29
N HIS A 80 -9.69 -17.93 -35.39
CA HIS A 80 -10.73 -18.92 -35.57
C HIS A 80 -11.49 -19.17 -34.27
N ALA A 81 -12.82 -19.10 -34.36
CA ALA A 81 -13.73 -19.39 -33.27
C ALA A 81 -13.76 -20.90 -32.97
N GLU A 82 -13.53 -21.26 -31.72
CA GLU A 82 -13.42 -22.65 -31.28
C GLU A 82 -14.32 -22.91 -30.06
N PRO A 83 -14.63 -24.18 -29.73
CA PRO A 83 -15.42 -24.47 -28.55
C PRO A 83 -14.62 -24.29 -27.25
N SER A 84 -15.23 -23.63 -26.27
CA SER A 84 -14.67 -23.40 -24.94
C SER A 84 -14.66 -24.67 -24.10
N THR A 85 -13.87 -24.67 -23.02
CA THR A 85 -13.73 -25.84 -22.15
C THR A 85 -13.98 -25.49 -20.67
N LEU A 86 -14.90 -26.22 -20.04
CA LEU A 86 -15.17 -26.18 -18.60
C LEU A 86 -14.49 -27.35 -17.91
N TYR A 87 -13.95 -27.10 -16.72
CA TYR A 87 -13.38 -28.09 -15.83
C TYR A 87 -14.03 -27.98 -14.46
N LEU A 88 -14.92 -28.93 -14.14
CA LEU A 88 -15.58 -28.98 -12.84
C LEU A 88 -14.75 -29.81 -11.86
N ALA A 89 -14.45 -29.27 -10.68
CA ALA A 89 -13.76 -30.02 -9.64
C ALA A 89 -14.66 -31.16 -9.13
N ASN A 90 -14.08 -32.34 -8.97
CA ASN A 90 -14.82 -33.51 -8.52
C ASN A 90 -14.37 -33.97 -7.11
N ALA A 91 -15.14 -34.88 -6.51
CA ALA A 91 -14.88 -35.39 -5.18
C ALA A 91 -13.55 -36.14 -5.01
N LYS A 92 -12.92 -36.55 -6.12
CA LYS A 92 -11.61 -37.25 -6.11
C LYS A 92 -10.43 -36.29 -6.06
N GLY A 93 -10.67 -34.98 -6.13
CA GLY A 93 -9.62 -33.96 -6.18
C GLY A 93 -9.02 -33.78 -7.58
N SER A 94 -9.71 -34.21 -8.64
CA SER A 94 -9.37 -33.95 -10.04
C SER A 94 -10.49 -33.14 -10.72
N PHE A 95 -10.38 -32.88 -12.03
CA PHE A 95 -11.39 -32.13 -12.78
C PHE A 95 -12.08 -32.97 -13.87
N ASP A 96 -13.40 -32.86 -13.95
CA ASP A 96 -14.22 -33.40 -15.01
C ASP A 96 -14.32 -32.36 -16.15
N ARG A 97 -13.74 -32.71 -17.31
CA ARG A 97 -13.69 -31.85 -18.49
C ARG A 97 -14.98 -31.93 -19.29
N THR A 98 -15.56 -30.78 -19.60
CA THR A 98 -16.69 -30.63 -20.54
C THR A 98 -16.31 -29.62 -21.62
N GLN A 99 -16.34 -30.04 -22.88
CA GLN A 99 -16.26 -29.12 -24.01
C GLN A 99 -17.66 -28.58 -24.31
N LEU A 100 -17.79 -27.27 -24.44
CA LEU A 100 -19.05 -26.63 -24.77
C LEU A 100 -19.35 -26.78 -26.26
N SER A 101 -20.58 -26.47 -26.65
CA SER A 101 -21.01 -26.44 -28.06
C SER A 101 -20.93 -25.04 -28.67
N ASP A 102 -20.34 -24.10 -27.95
CA ASP A 102 -20.13 -22.73 -28.40
C ASP A 102 -19.04 -22.68 -29.49
N SER A 103 -18.89 -21.51 -30.09
CA SER A 103 -17.83 -21.23 -31.06
C SER A 103 -17.43 -19.79 -30.84
N VAL A 104 -16.32 -19.59 -30.14
CA VAL A 104 -15.87 -18.26 -29.73
C VAL A 104 -14.37 -18.08 -29.95
N MET A 105 -14.00 -16.83 -30.21
CA MET A 105 -12.64 -16.34 -30.10
C MET A 105 -12.62 -15.18 -29.10
N ALA A 106 -12.55 -15.52 -27.82
CA ALA A 106 -12.63 -14.58 -26.71
C ALA A 106 -11.29 -13.88 -26.51
N HIS A 107 -11.22 -12.59 -26.85
CA HIS A 107 -10.06 -11.75 -26.56
C HIS A 107 -9.92 -11.51 -25.06
N ASP A 108 -11.04 -11.17 -24.42
CA ASP A 108 -11.17 -10.94 -22.99
C ASP A 108 -12.34 -11.75 -22.44
N ALA A 109 -12.19 -12.22 -21.20
CA ALA A 109 -13.27 -12.82 -20.45
C ALA A 109 -13.13 -12.49 -18.97
N GLN A 110 -14.12 -11.78 -18.42
CA GLN A 110 -14.13 -11.36 -17.03
C GLN A 110 -15.22 -12.10 -16.26
N LEU A 111 -14.82 -12.64 -15.11
CA LEU A 111 -15.73 -13.25 -14.15
C LEU A 111 -16.36 -12.15 -13.28
N ALA A 112 -17.66 -12.23 -13.10
CA ALA A 112 -18.41 -11.42 -12.14
C ALA A 112 -19.43 -12.28 -11.39
N VAL A 113 -19.91 -11.78 -10.25
CA VAL A 113 -21.02 -12.39 -9.51
C VAL A 113 -22.26 -11.53 -9.72
N VAL A 114 -23.10 -11.92 -10.67
CA VAL A 114 -24.34 -11.21 -11.00
C VAL A 114 -25.49 -11.88 -10.26
N ASN A 115 -26.13 -11.15 -9.34
CA ASN A 115 -27.24 -11.68 -8.53
C ASN A 115 -26.90 -13.02 -7.86
N ASN A 116 -25.73 -13.08 -7.21
CA ASN A 116 -25.17 -14.29 -6.55
C ASN A 116 -24.86 -15.46 -7.49
N THR A 117 -24.78 -15.24 -8.80
CA THR A 117 -24.45 -16.26 -9.80
C THR A 117 -23.12 -15.93 -10.47
N PRO A 118 -22.11 -16.83 -10.43
CA PRO A 118 -20.91 -16.71 -11.24
C PRO A 118 -21.28 -16.59 -12.72
N THR A 119 -20.85 -15.49 -13.32
CA THR A 119 -21.21 -15.10 -14.67
C THR A 119 -19.94 -14.67 -15.39
N VAL A 120 -19.65 -15.27 -16.54
CA VAL A 120 -18.49 -14.90 -17.36
C VAL A 120 -18.97 -14.05 -18.53
N PHE A 121 -18.50 -12.82 -18.58
CA PHE A 121 -18.69 -11.90 -19.71
C PHE A 121 -17.52 -12.05 -20.67
N THR A 122 -17.79 -12.06 -21.98
CA THR A 122 -16.71 -12.16 -22.98
C THR A 122 -16.72 -10.99 -23.96
N ALA A 123 -15.53 -10.67 -24.46
CA ALA A 123 -15.33 -9.83 -25.63
C ALA A 123 -14.76 -10.71 -26.75
N THR A 124 -15.45 -10.77 -27.89
CA THR A 124 -15.11 -11.67 -29.00
C THR A 124 -14.77 -10.90 -30.27
N PHE A 125 -13.87 -11.44 -31.10
CA PHE A 125 -13.39 -10.76 -32.31
C PHE A 125 -14.11 -11.15 -33.59
N THR A 126 -14.61 -12.38 -33.71
CA THR A 126 -15.05 -12.90 -35.01
C THR A 126 -16.51 -12.55 -35.28
N PRO A 127 -16.85 -12.11 -36.50
CA PRO A 127 -18.25 -11.94 -36.91
C PRO A 127 -19.02 -13.26 -36.83
N GLY A 128 -19.83 -13.44 -35.77
CA GLY A 128 -20.61 -14.66 -35.56
C GLY A 128 -20.71 -15.08 -34.10
N ASP A 129 -19.65 -14.81 -33.33
CA ASP A 129 -19.47 -15.26 -31.95
C ASP A 129 -20.34 -14.45 -30.97
N ARG A 130 -20.64 -13.18 -31.32
CA ARG A 130 -21.72 -12.36 -30.72
C ARG A 130 -21.61 -12.10 -29.21
N ASN A 131 -20.39 -12.07 -28.66
CA ASN A 131 -20.11 -11.67 -27.27
C ASN A 131 -20.98 -12.40 -26.21
N PRO A 132 -20.86 -13.72 -26.09
CA PRO A 132 -21.72 -14.49 -25.21
C PRO A 132 -21.42 -14.25 -23.73
N ILE A 133 -22.45 -14.49 -22.92
CA ILE A 133 -22.38 -14.55 -21.47
C ILE A 133 -22.58 -15.99 -21.03
N TYR A 134 -21.77 -16.48 -20.09
CA TYR A 134 -21.86 -17.84 -19.59
C TYR A 134 -22.33 -17.86 -18.13
N THR A 135 -23.32 -18.69 -17.85
CA THR A 135 -23.80 -18.96 -16.48
C THR A 135 -24.11 -20.43 -16.32
N PHE A 136 -23.95 -20.96 -15.11
CA PHE A 136 -24.27 -22.36 -14.85
C PHE A 136 -25.77 -22.54 -14.63
N GLN A 137 -26.42 -23.33 -15.48
CA GLN A 137 -27.86 -23.55 -15.42
C GLN A 137 -28.21 -24.99 -15.82
N ASN A 138 -29.09 -25.62 -15.05
CA ASN A 138 -29.59 -26.98 -15.33
C ASN A 138 -28.46 -28.01 -15.48
N GLY A 139 -27.42 -27.93 -14.65
CA GLY A 139 -26.31 -28.90 -14.60
C GLY A 139 -25.23 -28.70 -15.68
N ALA A 140 -25.22 -27.58 -16.40
CA ALA A 140 -24.19 -27.26 -17.37
C ALA A 140 -23.89 -25.75 -17.41
N LEU A 141 -22.67 -25.39 -17.78
CA LEU A 141 -22.35 -24.02 -18.15
C LEU A 141 -22.99 -23.71 -19.51
N LYS A 142 -23.86 -22.71 -19.54
CA LYS A 142 -24.71 -22.36 -20.69
C LYS A 142 -24.29 -21.02 -21.26
N GLU A 143 -24.06 -21.01 -22.57
CA GLU A 143 -23.90 -19.79 -23.36
C GLU A 143 -25.26 -19.09 -23.54
N THR A 144 -25.27 -17.77 -23.40
CA THR A 144 -26.38 -16.89 -23.75
C THR A 144 -25.87 -15.74 -24.60
N ILE A 145 -26.50 -15.48 -25.74
CA ILE A 145 -26.17 -14.36 -26.63
C ILE A 145 -27.18 -13.23 -26.36
N PRO A 146 -26.79 -12.13 -25.69
CA PRO A 146 -27.72 -11.04 -25.40
C PRO A 146 -28.04 -10.24 -26.67
N ALA A 147 -29.27 -9.75 -26.79
CA ALA A 147 -29.77 -9.14 -28.02
C ALA A 147 -29.09 -7.81 -28.33
N ASN A 148 -28.88 -6.97 -27.31
CA ASN A 148 -28.25 -5.67 -27.50
C ASN A 148 -26.72 -5.76 -27.41
N LEU A 149 -26.17 -6.50 -26.42
CA LEU A 149 -24.72 -6.64 -26.25
C LEU A 149 -24.03 -7.20 -27.50
N SER A 150 -24.65 -8.18 -28.16
CA SER A 150 -24.12 -8.80 -29.38
C SER A 150 -24.01 -7.86 -30.58
N THR A 151 -24.61 -6.67 -30.52
CA THR A 151 -24.55 -5.67 -31.60
C THR A 151 -23.43 -4.65 -31.41
N ILE A 152 -22.77 -4.66 -30.25
CA ILE A 152 -21.70 -3.72 -29.90
C ILE A 152 -20.36 -4.43 -30.14
N SER A 153 -19.46 -3.80 -30.90
CA SER A 153 -18.11 -4.31 -31.14
C SER A 153 -17.14 -3.69 -30.15
N TYR A 154 -16.44 -4.52 -29.38
CA TYR A 154 -15.50 -4.12 -28.32
C TYR A 154 -14.46 -5.23 -28.10
N GLN A 155 -13.35 -4.93 -27.40
CA GLN A 155 -12.25 -5.89 -27.22
C GLN A 155 -12.00 -6.26 -25.76
N SER A 156 -12.51 -5.49 -24.81
CA SER A 156 -12.45 -5.80 -23.39
C SER A 156 -13.78 -5.47 -22.71
N ILE A 157 -14.08 -6.14 -21.61
CA ILE A 157 -15.34 -5.94 -20.88
C ILE A 157 -15.18 -6.21 -19.40
N THR A 158 -15.79 -5.38 -18.57
CA THR A 158 -15.95 -5.67 -17.14
C THR A 158 -17.34 -5.28 -16.66
N TRP A 159 -17.76 -5.85 -15.52
CA TRP A 159 -19.06 -5.64 -14.92
C TRP A 159 -18.90 -5.07 -13.50
N GLY A 160 -19.80 -4.17 -13.11
CA GLY A 160 -19.83 -3.69 -11.73
C GLY A 160 -21.04 -2.82 -11.41
N ASN A 161 -21.11 -2.37 -10.17
CA ASN A 161 -22.21 -1.56 -9.63
C ASN A 161 -21.92 -0.06 -9.75
N PHE A 162 -21.59 0.40 -10.96
CA PHE A 162 -21.20 1.79 -11.25
C PHE A 162 -22.14 2.49 -12.25
N GLY A 163 -23.32 1.93 -12.48
CA GLY A 163 -24.40 2.57 -13.25
C GLY A 163 -25.10 3.69 -12.46
N ILE A 164 -26.20 4.19 -13.03
CA ILE A 164 -27.03 5.24 -12.42
C ILE A 164 -27.52 4.78 -11.03
N ASN A 165 -27.39 5.62 -10.00
CA ASN A 165 -27.67 5.29 -8.60
C ASN A 165 -26.95 4.02 -8.07
N GLY A 166 -25.74 3.71 -8.58
CA GLY A 166 -25.00 2.49 -8.21
C GLY A 166 -25.60 1.20 -8.81
N GLY A 167 -26.41 1.31 -9.86
CA GLY A 167 -26.98 0.17 -10.56
C GLY A 167 -25.95 -0.68 -11.32
N GLN A 168 -26.36 -1.86 -11.75
CA GLN A 168 -25.52 -2.76 -12.55
C GLN A 168 -25.19 -2.15 -13.92
N ALA A 169 -23.93 -2.23 -14.31
CA ALA A 169 -23.43 -1.75 -15.59
C ALA A 169 -22.29 -2.64 -16.10
N VAL A 170 -22.02 -2.51 -17.40
CA VAL A 170 -20.83 -3.05 -18.04
C VAL A 170 -20.01 -1.92 -18.65
N ALA A 171 -18.71 -1.97 -18.48
CA ALA A 171 -17.75 -1.10 -19.17
C ALA A 171 -17.07 -1.92 -20.26
N MET A 172 -16.93 -1.34 -21.44
CA MET A 172 -16.33 -1.98 -22.60
C MET A 172 -15.20 -1.12 -23.15
N GLY A 173 -14.04 -1.72 -23.39
CA GLY A 173 -12.90 -1.06 -24.01
C GLY A 173 -12.88 -1.30 -25.52
N ASP A 174 -12.21 -0.40 -26.24
CA ASP A 174 -12.10 -0.44 -27.70
C ASP A 174 -13.44 -0.50 -28.43
N VAL A 175 -14.44 0.23 -27.92
CA VAL A 175 -15.75 0.25 -28.57
C VAL A 175 -15.63 0.92 -29.93
N TYR A 176 -15.90 0.15 -30.98
CA TYR A 176 -15.72 0.58 -32.36
C TYR A 176 -16.79 1.60 -32.77
N SER A 177 -16.36 2.65 -33.47
CA SER A 177 -17.24 3.69 -34.01
C SER A 177 -16.72 4.20 -35.35
N ASN A 178 -17.62 4.36 -36.32
CA ASN A 178 -17.31 5.01 -37.58
C ASN A 178 -17.25 6.55 -37.46
N THR A 179 -17.57 7.10 -36.28
CA THR A 179 -17.58 8.54 -36.04
C THR A 179 -16.15 9.02 -35.73
N PRO A 180 -15.61 10.01 -36.46
CA PRO A 180 -14.27 10.53 -36.19
C PRO A 180 -14.10 10.99 -34.74
N GLY A 181 -13.05 10.50 -34.07
CA GLY A 181 -12.74 10.85 -32.68
C GLY A 181 -13.54 10.08 -31.61
N ASP A 182 -14.48 9.22 -32.00
CA ASP A 182 -15.29 8.38 -31.09
C ASP A 182 -14.95 6.87 -31.21
N ASN A 183 -14.00 6.52 -32.08
CA ASN A 183 -13.51 5.16 -32.22
C ASN A 183 -12.60 4.76 -31.05
N ALA A 184 -12.61 3.48 -30.67
CA ALA A 184 -11.77 2.90 -29.62
C ALA A 184 -11.86 3.65 -28.28
N LYS A 185 -13.08 3.96 -27.87
CA LYS A 185 -13.36 4.56 -26.57
C LYS A 185 -13.73 3.49 -25.55
N ILE A 186 -13.57 3.84 -24.28
CA ILE A 186 -14.17 3.07 -23.20
C ILE A 186 -15.60 3.58 -23.04
N LYS A 187 -16.60 2.69 -23.14
CA LYS A 187 -18.02 3.06 -23.03
C LYS A 187 -18.73 2.21 -21.98
N ILE A 188 -19.59 2.85 -21.22
CA ILE A 188 -20.32 2.24 -20.10
C ILE A 188 -21.80 2.13 -20.45
N TYR A 189 -22.42 0.98 -20.20
CA TYR A 189 -23.81 0.70 -20.50
C TYR A 189 -24.53 0.14 -19.28
N SER A 190 -25.76 0.60 -19.02
CA SER A 190 -26.62 0.01 -17.99
C SER A 190 -26.94 -1.44 -18.35
N PHE A 191 -26.80 -2.34 -17.37
CA PHE A 191 -27.04 -3.78 -17.53
C PHE A 191 -28.19 -4.23 -16.65
N ALA A 192 -29.14 -4.99 -17.21
CA ALA A 192 -30.24 -5.58 -16.47
C ALA A 192 -30.80 -6.79 -17.21
N ASN A 193 -31.33 -7.78 -16.47
CA ASN A 193 -31.98 -8.96 -17.03
C ASN A 193 -31.11 -9.73 -18.05
N GLY A 194 -29.78 -9.75 -17.85
CA GLY A 194 -28.85 -10.49 -18.71
C GLY A 194 -28.43 -9.78 -20.00
N ASP A 195 -28.79 -8.50 -20.18
CA ASP A 195 -28.42 -7.72 -21.38
C ASP A 195 -28.14 -6.25 -21.02
N VAL A 196 -27.51 -5.53 -21.94
CA VAL A 196 -27.47 -4.07 -21.87
C VAL A 196 -28.86 -3.52 -22.19
N THR A 197 -29.29 -2.54 -21.39
CA THR A 197 -30.65 -1.98 -21.47
C THR A 197 -30.86 -1.05 -22.67
N SER A 198 -29.76 -0.57 -23.27
CA SER A 198 -29.73 0.30 -24.45
C SER A 198 -28.36 0.19 -25.13
N THR A 199 -28.32 0.43 -26.44
CA THR A 199 -27.07 0.58 -27.21
C THR A 199 -26.48 1.99 -27.12
N THR A 200 -27.14 2.90 -26.39
CA THR A 200 -26.58 4.22 -26.06
C THR A 200 -25.83 4.13 -24.73
N PRO A 201 -24.55 4.56 -24.69
CA PRO A 201 -23.77 4.49 -23.46
C PRO A 201 -24.23 5.53 -22.42
N LEU A 202 -24.12 5.17 -21.14
CA LEU A 202 -24.25 6.08 -20.00
C LEU A 202 -23.09 7.08 -19.94
N ALA A 203 -21.88 6.62 -20.26
CA ALA A 203 -20.67 7.41 -20.25
C ALA A 203 -19.73 6.96 -21.36
N THR A 204 -18.94 7.89 -21.88
CA THR A 204 -17.87 7.63 -22.85
C THR A 204 -16.61 8.27 -22.31
N ILE A 205 -15.59 7.45 -22.09
CA ILE A 205 -14.29 7.81 -21.54
C ILE A 205 -13.28 7.72 -22.67
N THR A 206 -12.43 8.75 -22.77
CA THR A 206 -11.30 8.71 -23.69
C THR A 206 -10.13 8.00 -23.00
N PRO A 207 -9.51 7.01 -23.65
CA PRO A 207 -8.30 6.37 -23.12
C PRO A 207 -7.22 7.40 -22.79
N TYR A 208 -6.48 7.19 -21.71
CA TYR A 208 -5.49 8.12 -21.20
C TYR A 208 -4.38 8.37 -22.24
N LEU A 209 -3.86 7.32 -22.87
CA LEU A 209 -2.79 7.46 -23.85
C LEU A 209 -3.22 8.24 -25.10
N SER A 210 -4.51 8.18 -25.47
CA SER A 210 -5.05 8.99 -26.57
C SER A 210 -5.03 10.49 -26.25
N LEU A 211 -5.18 10.86 -24.97
CA LEU A 211 -5.04 12.25 -24.50
C LEU A 211 -3.58 12.66 -24.36
N LYS A 212 -2.74 11.77 -23.81
CA LYS A 212 -1.32 12.04 -23.54
C LYS A 212 -0.49 12.12 -24.82
N TYR A 213 -0.78 11.25 -25.78
CA TYR A 213 -0.01 11.07 -27.02
C TYR A 213 -0.91 11.14 -28.28
N PRO A 214 -1.62 12.26 -28.52
CA PRO A 214 -2.61 12.35 -29.59
C PRO A 214 -2.02 12.21 -31.01
N ASN A 215 -0.70 12.39 -31.15
CA ASN A 215 0.02 12.28 -32.42
C ASN A 215 0.79 10.96 -32.57
N ALA A 216 0.86 10.13 -31.53
CA ALA A 216 1.46 8.81 -31.63
C ALA A 216 0.58 7.93 -32.54
N THR A 217 1.19 7.12 -33.39
CA THR A 217 0.47 6.24 -34.30
C THR A 217 0.66 4.80 -33.86
N SER A 218 -0.42 4.20 -33.36
CA SER A 218 -0.50 2.76 -33.13
C SER A 218 -0.84 2.05 -34.43
N ILE A 219 -0.86 0.72 -34.41
CA ILE A 219 -1.36 -0.08 -35.54
C ILE A 219 -2.84 0.19 -35.87
N TYR A 220 -3.61 0.75 -34.94
CA TYR A 220 -5.02 1.10 -35.12
C TYR A 220 -5.21 2.52 -35.66
N GLY A 221 -4.15 3.32 -35.69
CA GLY A 221 -4.14 4.67 -36.26
C GLY A 221 -3.54 5.72 -35.33
N THR A 222 -3.49 6.96 -35.83
CA THR A 222 -2.98 8.10 -35.07
C THR A 222 -3.92 8.48 -33.93
N GLY A 223 -3.36 8.59 -32.71
CA GLY A 223 -4.10 8.94 -31.50
C GLY A 223 -5.09 7.87 -31.04
N ILE A 224 -4.96 6.64 -31.52
CA ILE A 224 -5.83 5.52 -31.15
C ILE A 224 -5.09 4.60 -30.18
N THR A 225 -5.67 4.43 -29.00
CA THR A 225 -5.22 3.52 -27.94
C THR A 225 -5.98 2.20 -28.02
N HIS A 226 -5.29 1.12 -27.66
CA HIS A 226 -5.88 -0.19 -27.42
C HIS A 226 -6.11 -0.37 -25.91
N SER A 227 -7.37 -0.40 -25.48
CA SER A 227 -7.78 -0.68 -24.10
C SER A 227 -8.07 -2.19 -23.95
N TYR A 228 -7.01 -2.98 -23.89
CA TYR A 228 -7.06 -4.43 -24.09
C TYR A 228 -7.56 -5.23 -22.88
N ARG A 229 -7.55 -4.65 -21.67
CA ARG A 229 -8.18 -5.23 -20.46
C ARG A 229 -8.88 -4.16 -19.63
N LEU A 230 -10.04 -4.53 -19.07
CA LEU A 230 -10.78 -3.74 -18.09
C LEU A 230 -11.07 -4.59 -16.86
N PHE A 231 -10.97 -3.98 -15.68
CA PHE A 231 -11.40 -4.59 -14.42
C PHE A 231 -11.84 -3.51 -13.44
N THR A 232 -12.49 -3.94 -12.36
CA THR A 232 -13.12 -3.04 -11.39
C THR A 232 -12.53 -3.22 -10.01
N ASP A 233 -12.43 -2.13 -9.27
CA ASP A 233 -12.07 -2.10 -7.86
C ASP A 233 -12.65 -0.83 -7.24
N ASP A 234 -12.92 -0.79 -5.94
CA ASP A 234 -13.19 0.48 -5.22
C ASP A 234 -11.84 0.98 -4.69
N PHE A 235 -10.99 1.47 -5.59
CA PHE A 235 -9.56 1.62 -5.30
C PHE A 235 -9.30 2.73 -4.28
N ASN A 236 -10.21 3.69 -4.13
CA ASN A 236 -10.13 4.74 -3.13
C ASN A 236 -11.04 4.49 -1.94
N HIS A 237 -11.72 3.34 -1.84
CA HIS A 237 -12.58 2.95 -0.73
C HIS A 237 -13.60 4.03 -0.34
N ASP A 238 -14.21 4.67 -1.34
CA ASP A 238 -15.28 5.67 -1.14
C ASP A 238 -16.68 5.05 -1.19
N GLY A 239 -16.76 3.74 -1.43
CA GLY A 239 -17.99 2.96 -1.53
C GLY A 239 -18.56 2.90 -2.94
N LYS A 240 -17.87 3.44 -3.94
CA LYS A 240 -18.26 3.34 -5.36
C LYS A 240 -17.22 2.51 -6.09
N VAL A 241 -17.72 1.55 -6.87
CA VAL A 241 -16.85 0.75 -7.74
C VAL A 241 -16.28 1.65 -8.85
N ASP A 242 -14.96 1.68 -8.96
CA ASP A 242 -14.20 2.36 -10.00
C ASP A 242 -13.83 1.41 -11.16
N LEU A 243 -13.23 1.98 -12.19
CA LEU A 243 -12.78 1.28 -13.38
C LEU A 243 -11.26 1.44 -13.55
N LEU A 244 -10.59 0.35 -13.88
CA LEU A 244 -9.20 0.33 -14.30
C LEU A 244 -9.13 -0.18 -15.73
N ALA A 245 -8.30 0.46 -16.55
CA ALA A 245 -8.08 0.06 -17.94
C ALA A 245 -6.60 -0.11 -18.22
N GLU A 246 -6.21 -1.30 -18.69
CA GLU A 246 -4.89 -1.46 -19.25
C GLU A 246 -4.89 -1.01 -20.70
N GLU A 247 -3.93 -0.14 -21.04
CA GLU A 247 -3.86 0.53 -22.32
C GLU A 247 -2.48 0.38 -22.96
N SER A 248 -2.46 0.29 -24.29
CA SER A 248 -1.24 0.36 -25.09
C SER A 248 -1.43 1.14 -26.39
N MET A 249 -0.37 1.77 -26.91
CA MET A 249 -0.34 2.28 -28.29
C MET A 249 0.78 1.62 -29.09
N TRP A 250 0.69 0.30 -29.24
CA TRP A 250 1.71 -0.45 -29.94
C TRP A 250 1.74 -0.16 -31.45
N ASN A 251 2.93 -0.10 -32.04
CA ASN A 251 3.13 0.16 -33.47
C ASN A 251 4.01 -0.93 -34.15
N THR A 252 4.20 -0.84 -35.46
CA THR A 252 5.02 -1.80 -36.23
C THR A 252 6.52 -1.72 -35.95
N ALA A 253 6.99 -0.61 -35.35
CA ALA A 253 8.35 -0.48 -34.82
C ALA A 253 8.46 -1.07 -33.39
N HIS A 254 7.34 -1.55 -32.85
CA HIS A 254 7.20 -2.07 -31.50
C HIS A 254 7.54 -1.05 -30.40
N ASP A 255 7.22 0.22 -30.64
CA ASP A 255 7.09 1.20 -29.56
C ASP A 255 5.76 0.93 -28.84
N TYR A 256 5.80 0.89 -27.52
CA TYR A 256 4.65 0.61 -26.65
C TYR A 256 4.68 1.67 -25.56
N PRO A 257 3.97 2.79 -25.69
CA PRO A 257 3.52 3.44 -24.49
C PRO A 257 2.40 2.55 -23.90
N SER A 258 2.52 2.18 -22.63
CA SER A 258 1.51 1.39 -21.91
C SER A 258 1.18 2.03 -20.57
N VAL A 259 -0.03 1.86 -20.05
CA VAL A 259 -0.43 2.43 -18.76
C VAL A 259 -1.56 1.61 -18.14
N LEU A 260 -1.73 1.77 -16.83
CA LEU A 260 -2.98 1.45 -16.14
C LEU A 260 -3.74 2.75 -15.92
N GLN A 261 -4.78 3.01 -16.73
CA GLN A 261 -5.65 4.15 -16.56
C GLN A 261 -6.51 3.95 -15.29
N MET A 262 -6.47 4.92 -14.38
CA MET A 262 -7.24 4.92 -13.12
C MET A 262 -8.47 5.81 -13.30
N ILE A 263 -9.65 5.22 -13.44
CA ILE A 263 -10.90 5.93 -13.77
C ILE A 263 -11.83 5.91 -12.56
N GLN A 264 -11.82 7.00 -11.79
CA GLN A 264 -12.58 7.12 -10.56
C GLN A 264 -14.05 7.44 -10.83
N ASN A 265 -14.96 6.65 -10.24
CA ASN A 265 -16.39 6.81 -10.31
C ASN A 265 -16.88 7.88 -9.32
N GLN A 266 -17.40 8.98 -9.84
CA GLN A 266 -17.97 10.05 -9.02
C GLN A 266 -19.44 9.81 -8.65
N GLY A 267 -20.07 8.76 -9.21
CA GLY A 267 -21.48 8.45 -9.12
C GLY A 267 -22.29 8.98 -10.31
N ASP A 268 -23.43 8.36 -10.56
CA ASP A 268 -24.42 8.77 -11.56
C ASP A 268 -23.85 9.00 -12.96
N GLY A 269 -23.03 8.05 -13.42
CA GLY A 269 -22.44 8.06 -14.77
C GLY A 269 -21.31 9.07 -14.97
N LYS A 270 -20.80 9.69 -13.89
CA LYS A 270 -19.67 10.61 -13.95
C LYS A 270 -18.39 9.88 -13.55
N PHE A 271 -17.38 10.01 -14.39
CA PHE A 271 -16.07 9.39 -14.20
C PHE A 271 -14.97 10.43 -14.39
N VAL A 272 -13.89 10.30 -13.63
CA VAL A 272 -12.74 11.20 -13.65
C VAL A 272 -11.47 10.38 -13.81
N ASP A 273 -10.65 10.73 -14.80
CA ASP A 273 -9.32 10.15 -14.95
C ASP A 273 -8.39 10.70 -13.86
N LYS A 274 -7.78 9.79 -13.11
CA LYS A 274 -6.86 10.05 -12.00
C LYS A 274 -5.47 9.44 -12.22
N THR A 275 -5.18 8.99 -13.44
CA THR A 275 -3.99 8.20 -13.79
C THR A 275 -2.69 8.90 -13.39
N ASP A 276 -2.52 10.18 -13.73
CA ASP A 276 -1.32 10.96 -13.38
C ASP A 276 -1.13 11.10 -11.85
N GLN A 277 -2.21 11.10 -11.07
CA GLN A 277 -2.18 11.24 -9.61
C GLN A 277 -1.88 9.90 -8.92
N LEU A 278 -2.42 8.80 -9.46
CA LEU A 278 -2.54 7.53 -8.76
C LEU A 278 -1.62 6.43 -9.29
N ALA A 279 -1.33 6.40 -10.60
CA ALA A 279 -0.57 5.31 -11.24
C ALA A 279 0.77 5.77 -11.86
N SER A 280 1.33 6.89 -11.38
CA SER A 280 2.57 7.46 -11.93
C SER A 280 3.82 6.57 -11.78
N VAL A 281 3.75 5.55 -10.93
CA VAL A 281 4.84 4.57 -10.71
C VAL A 281 5.00 3.59 -11.88
N ILE A 282 3.98 3.45 -12.73
CA ILE A 282 4.03 2.58 -13.90
C ILE A 282 4.85 3.28 -14.99
N ASN A 283 5.91 2.61 -15.43
CA ASN A 283 6.75 3.08 -16.52
C ASN A 283 5.94 3.09 -17.82
N GLN A 284 5.60 4.29 -18.31
CA GLN A 284 4.83 4.40 -19.55
C GLN A 284 5.58 3.89 -20.77
N ASN A 285 6.90 3.69 -20.73
CA ASN A 285 7.66 3.05 -21.80
C ASN A 285 7.72 1.52 -21.66
N SER A 286 6.78 0.90 -20.93
CA SER A 286 6.69 -0.56 -20.81
C SER A 286 5.93 -1.19 -21.97
N GLN A 287 6.12 -2.49 -22.15
CA GLN A 287 5.19 -3.30 -22.93
C GLN A 287 3.84 -3.44 -22.21
N GLU A 288 2.88 -4.12 -22.85
CA GLU A 288 1.56 -4.39 -22.27
C GLU A 288 1.69 -5.09 -20.92
N LEU A 289 0.93 -4.63 -19.93
CA LEU A 289 1.01 -5.03 -18.52
C LEU A 289 0.66 -6.49 -18.31
N ASP A 290 -0.59 -6.85 -18.03
CA ASP A 290 -0.96 -8.25 -17.81
C ASP A 290 -2.34 -8.52 -18.43
N TYR A 291 -2.44 -9.62 -19.18
CA TYR A 291 -3.73 -10.03 -19.70
C TYR A 291 -4.62 -10.64 -18.60
N GLN A 292 -4.06 -11.00 -17.45
CA GLN A 292 -4.84 -11.48 -16.31
C GLN A 292 -4.26 -10.98 -14.98
N PRO A 293 -4.39 -9.67 -14.69
CA PRO A 293 -3.88 -9.10 -13.45
C PRO A 293 -4.58 -9.70 -12.24
N GLN A 294 -3.85 -9.86 -11.13
CA GLN A 294 -4.46 -10.27 -9.85
C GLN A 294 -4.78 -9.03 -9.01
N VAL A 295 -6.04 -8.91 -8.60
CA VAL A 295 -6.53 -7.88 -7.67
C VAL A 295 -6.85 -8.58 -6.35
N ILE A 296 -6.05 -8.33 -5.31
CA ILE A 296 -6.12 -9.12 -4.08
C ILE A 296 -5.67 -8.32 -2.84
N ASP A 297 -6.42 -8.47 -1.75
CA ASP A 297 -6.03 -7.99 -0.42
C ASP A 297 -4.98 -8.94 0.19
N LEU A 298 -3.71 -8.52 0.11
CA LEU A 298 -2.56 -9.34 0.51
C LEU A 298 -2.33 -9.42 2.03
N ASP A 299 -2.76 -8.41 2.78
CA ASP A 299 -2.47 -8.27 4.21
C ASP A 299 -3.72 -8.19 5.09
N HIS A 300 -4.89 -8.48 4.51
CA HIS A 300 -6.19 -8.45 5.19
C HIS A 300 -6.58 -7.06 5.71
N SER A 301 -6.08 -6.02 5.04
CA SER A 301 -6.41 -4.62 5.34
C SER A 301 -7.79 -4.21 4.82
N GLY A 302 -8.37 -4.99 3.90
CA GLY A 302 -9.52 -4.61 3.09
C GLY A 302 -9.15 -3.76 1.87
N ILE A 303 -7.86 -3.53 1.62
CA ILE A 303 -7.35 -2.74 0.49
C ILE A 303 -6.64 -3.66 -0.50
N ASN A 304 -7.13 -3.69 -1.74
CA ASN A 304 -6.54 -4.54 -2.78
C ASN A 304 -5.17 -4.02 -3.26
N SER A 305 -4.26 -4.94 -3.53
CA SER A 305 -3.03 -4.74 -4.29
C SER A 305 -3.16 -5.33 -5.69
N TYR A 306 -2.33 -4.88 -6.63
CA TYR A 306 -2.35 -5.32 -8.03
C TYR A 306 -1.04 -6.02 -8.41
N LEU A 307 -1.13 -7.27 -8.84
CA LEU A 307 0.03 -8.05 -9.24
C LEU A 307 -0.03 -8.26 -10.75
N MET A 308 0.95 -7.70 -11.44
CA MET A 308 1.05 -7.69 -12.90
C MET A 308 2.20 -8.58 -13.32
N ALA A 309 1.92 -9.60 -14.13
CA ALA A 309 2.90 -10.53 -14.68
C ALA A 309 2.89 -10.48 -16.21
N GLY A 310 3.52 -9.46 -16.77
CA GLY A 310 3.57 -9.26 -18.22
C GLY A 310 4.63 -10.03 -18.97
N LEU A 311 4.30 -10.48 -20.17
CA LEU A 311 5.28 -11.04 -21.11
C LEU A 311 5.94 -9.88 -21.80
N ALA A 312 7.27 -9.91 -21.87
CA ALA A 312 7.96 -9.01 -22.75
C ALA A 312 8.09 -9.66 -24.16
N PRO A 313 7.18 -9.45 -25.14
CA PRO A 313 7.40 -10.00 -26.47
C PRO A 313 8.68 -9.40 -27.03
N GLY A 314 9.64 -10.26 -27.37
CA GLY A 314 10.85 -9.78 -28.00
C GLY A 314 10.55 -9.26 -29.40
N HIS A 315 11.27 -8.22 -29.79
CA HIS A 315 11.14 -7.53 -31.07
C HIS A 315 11.82 -8.34 -32.18
N PHE A 316 11.09 -8.69 -33.24
CA PHE A 316 11.70 -9.32 -34.41
C PHE A 316 12.42 -8.25 -35.24
N VAL A 317 13.74 -8.15 -35.09
CA VAL A 317 14.60 -7.21 -35.84
C VAL A 317 15.66 -8.00 -36.60
N ASP A 318 15.72 -7.84 -37.92
CA ASP A 318 16.71 -8.48 -38.81
C ASP A 318 16.80 -10.01 -38.67
N GLY A 319 15.66 -10.68 -38.42
CA GLY A 319 15.62 -12.14 -38.22
C GLY A 319 16.04 -12.61 -36.83
N THR A 320 16.20 -11.69 -35.88
CA THR A 320 16.51 -11.99 -34.46
C THR A 320 15.54 -11.32 -33.52
N ILE A 321 15.10 -12.06 -32.49
CA ILE A 321 14.27 -11.53 -31.41
C ILE A 321 15.17 -10.75 -30.43
N ARG A 322 14.82 -9.48 -30.14
CA ARG A 322 15.51 -8.64 -29.15
C ARG A 322 14.57 -8.28 -28.00
N TYR A 323 15.01 -8.45 -26.76
CA TYR A 323 14.22 -8.11 -25.59
C TYR A 323 14.78 -6.86 -24.91
N ASP A 324 13.90 -5.98 -24.46
CA ASP A 324 14.26 -4.85 -23.61
C ASP A 324 13.71 -5.07 -22.20
N ALA A 325 14.58 -5.57 -21.33
CA ALA A 325 14.25 -5.82 -19.93
C ALA A 325 13.81 -4.56 -19.17
N ALA A 326 14.23 -3.36 -19.60
CA ALA A 326 13.81 -2.10 -18.97
C ALA A 326 12.34 -1.76 -19.25
N ARG A 327 11.70 -2.50 -20.16
CA ARG A 327 10.31 -2.34 -20.57
C ARG A 327 9.41 -3.48 -20.08
N ALA A 328 9.97 -4.42 -19.30
CA ALA A 328 9.24 -5.56 -18.78
C ALA A 328 8.20 -5.09 -17.74
N PRO A 329 6.91 -5.45 -17.86
CA PRO A 329 5.89 -4.90 -16.99
C PRO A 329 5.51 -5.85 -15.85
N ASN A 330 6.52 -6.41 -15.18
CA ASN A 330 6.30 -7.13 -13.93
C ASN A 330 6.22 -6.12 -12.78
N TYR A 331 5.11 -6.15 -12.03
CA TYR A 331 4.91 -5.27 -10.87
C TYR A 331 4.20 -5.99 -9.73
N LEU A 332 4.65 -5.71 -8.51
CA LEU A 332 3.81 -5.75 -7.31
C LEU A 332 3.45 -4.29 -6.97
N LEU A 333 2.20 -3.91 -7.25
CA LEU A 333 1.67 -2.58 -6.95
C LEU A 333 0.84 -2.63 -5.67
N LEU A 334 1.21 -1.81 -4.70
CA LEU A 334 0.50 -1.65 -3.45
C LEU A 334 -0.35 -0.38 -3.47
N ASN A 335 -1.59 -0.47 -3.00
CA ASN A 335 -2.51 0.65 -2.85
C ASN A 335 -2.53 1.10 -1.38
N ASP A 336 -2.37 2.41 -1.14
CA ASP A 336 -2.46 3.01 0.20
C ASP A 336 -3.91 3.22 0.69
N GLY A 337 -4.89 2.83 -0.13
CA GLY A 337 -6.32 2.96 0.13
C GLY A 337 -6.95 4.25 -0.42
N THR A 338 -6.15 5.16 -0.97
CA THR A 338 -6.63 6.35 -1.71
C THR A 338 -6.70 6.12 -3.22
N GLY A 339 -6.26 4.94 -3.66
CA GLY A 339 -6.03 4.56 -5.06
C GLY A 339 -4.60 4.81 -5.51
N ARG A 340 -3.75 5.45 -4.69
CA ARG A 340 -2.39 5.78 -5.07
C ARG A 340 -1.52 4.51 -4.98
N LEU A 341 -0.85 4.22 -6.09
CA LEU A 341 -0.06 3.00 -6.26
C LEU A 341 1.41 3.23 -5.96
N TYR A 342 2.01 2.25 -5.30
CA TYR A 342 3.43 2.15 -4.99
C TYR A 342 3.99 0.86 -5.59
N ALA A 343 5.11 0.94 -6.30
CA ALA A 343 5.78 -0.26 -6.80
C ALA A 343 6.66 -0.86 -5.70
N ALA A 344 6.19 -1.93 -5.07
CA ALA A 344 6.95 -2.66 -4.05
C ALA A 344 8.01 -3.58 -4.66
N LEU A 345 7.69 -4.16 -5.81
CA LEU A 345 8.66 -4.89 -6.65
C LEU A 345 8.45 -4.47 -8.10
N HIS A 346 9.52 -4.02 -8.75
CA HIS A 346 9.55 -3.80 -10.20
C HIS A 346 10.98 -3.96 -10.73
N ASN A 347 11.90 -3.16 -10.19
CA ASN A 347 13.30 -3.20 -10.57
C ASN A 347 13.96 -4.52 -10.14
N GLU A 348 13.51 -5.05 -9.01
CA GLU A 348 13.97 -6.30 -8.40
C GLU A 348 13.71 -7.50 -9.33
N PHE A 349 12.66 -7.46 -10.15
CA PHE A 349 12.37 -8.54 -11.10
C PHE A 349 13.46 -8.68 -12.16
N ALA A 350 14.20 -7.63 -12.48
CA ALA A 350 15.34 -7.74 -13.39
C ALA A 350 16.48 -8.57 -12.80
N ASP A 351 16.78 -8.36 -11.52
CA ASP A 351 17.79 -9.13 -10.82
C ASP A 351 17.35 -10.59 -10.59
N LEU A 352 16.08 -10.80 -10.23
CA LEU A 352 15.49 -12.14 -10.14
C LEU A 352 15.52 -12.85 -11.50
N GLY A 353 15.21 -12.14 -12.59
CA GLY A 353 15.28 -12.67 -13.95
C GLY A 353 16.68 -13.16 -14.30
N ASN A 354 17.70 -12.37 -13.97
CA ASN A 354 19.09 -12.76 -14.18
C ASN A 354 19.46 -14.03 -13.39
N GLN A 355 18.98 -14.15 -12.15
CA GLN A 355 19.19 -15.35 -11.33
C GLN A 355 18.51 -16.58 -11.94
N VAL A 356 17.27 -16.44 -12.43
CA VAL A 356 16.53 -17.51 -13.12
C VAL A 356 17.28 -17.99 -14.36
N ILE A 357 17.76 -17.08 -15.22
CA ILE A 357 18.54 -17.44 -16.42
C ILE A 357 19.85 -18.16 -16.04
N GLN A 358 20.56 -17.68 -15.01
CA GLN A 358 21.77 -18.35 -14.52
C GLN A 358 21.49 -19.75 -13.96
N TYR A 359 20.37 -19.93 -13.26
CA TYR A 359 19.92 -21.22 -12.75
C TYR A 359 19.61 -22.21 -13.89
N LEU A 360 18.96 -21.75 -14.96
CA LEU A 360 18.60 -22.58 -16.11
C LEU A 360 19.78 -22.92 -17.01
N LYS A 361 20.83 -22.09 -17.04
CA LYS A 361 21.98 -22.24 -17.93
C LYS A 361 22.60 -23.66 -17.94
N PRO A 362 22.93 -24.30 -16.80
CA PRO A 362 23.46 -25.66 -16.79
C PRO A 362 22.44 -26.74 -17.20
N LEU A 363 21.14 -26.44 -17.18
CA LEU A 363 20.05 -27.40 -17.49
C LEU A 363 19.70 -27.46 -18.98
N GLN A 364 20.27 -26.55 -19.79
CA GLN A 364 20.09 -26.53 -21.25
C GLN A 364 20.63 -27.78 -21.94
N ILE A 365 21.59 -28.47 -21.32
CA ILE A 365 22.24 -29.67 -21.83
C ILE A 365 21.89 -30.84 -20.90
N ASN A 366 21.38 -31.92 -21.48
CA ASN A 366 21.12 -33.17 -20.77
C ASN A 366 22.44 -33.84 -20.33
N ALA A 367 22.37 -34.77 -19.38
CA ALA A 367 23.55 -35.50 -18.91
C ALA A 367 24.29 -36.29 -20.00
N ASP A 368 23.60 -36.64 -21.10
CA ASP A 368 24.16 -37.32 -22.26
C ASP A 368 24.80 -36.38 -23.30
N GLY A 369 24.82 -35.06 -23.03
CA GLY A 369 25.37 -34.03 -23.92
C GLY A 369 24.40 -33.54 -25.00
N SER A 370 23.17 -34.07 -25.07
CA SER A 370 22.15 -33.56 -25.99
C SER A 370 21.54 -32.25 -25.51
N GLN A 371 21.11 -31.39 -26.45
CA GLN A 371 20.43 -30.15 -26.09
C GLN A 371 19.00 -30.46 -25.58
N ASN A 372 18.68 -30.02 -24.37
CA ASN A 372 17.33 -30.05 -23.82
C ASN A 372 16.50 -28.86 -24.32
N PHE A 373 17.05 -27.65 -24.24
CA PHE A 373 16.40 -26.42 -24.68
C PHE A 373 17.40 -25.30 -24.92
N TYR A 374 16.97 -24.30 -25.67
CA TYR A 374 17.72 -23.08 -25.93
C TYR A 374 17.07 -21.91 -25.20
N LEU A 375 17.87 -21.21 -24.41
CA LEU A 375 17.54 -19.90 -23.88
C LEU A 375 17.86 -18.82 -24.93
N GLY A 376 16.95 -17.86 -25.09
CA GLY A 376 17.13 -16.76 -26.03
C GLY A 376 17.36 -17.18 -27.47
N ASN A 377 18.24 -16.48 -28.17
CA ASN A 377 18.59 -16.76 -29.57
C ASN A 377 19.55 -17.97 -29.75
N GLY A 378 19.76 -18.78 -28.70
CA GLY A 378 20.65 -19.95 -28.72
C GLY A 378 22.15 -19.65 -28.70
N THR A 379 22.57 -18.37 -28.73
CA THR A 379 23.98 -17.96 -28.72
C THR A 379 24.35 -17.03 -27.55
N ALA A 380 23.37 -16.35 -26.95
CA ALA A 380 23.52 -15.51 -25.77
C ALA A 380 22.65 -16.06 -24.61
N ASN A 381 23.19 -16.00 -23.38
CA ASN A 381 22.60 -16.60 -22.17
C ASN A 381 22.44 -15.55 -21.06
N ASP A 382 21.71 -14.48 -21.36
CA ASP A 382 21.38 -13.39 -20.43
C ASP A 382 19.91 -12.98 -20.61
N VAL A 383 19.37 -12.14 -19.72
CA VAL A 383 17.96 -11.70 -19.78
C VAL A 383 17.67 -10.86 -21.04
N GLN A 384 18.62 -10.08 -21.55
CA GLN A 384 18.41 -9.28 -22.77
C GLN A 384 18.21 -10.15 -24.02
N SER A 385 18.87 -11.31 -24.05
CA SER A 385 18.77 -12.29 -25.14
C SER A 385 17.67 -13.32 -24.92
N ALA A 386 17.38 -13.70 -23.67
CA ALA A 386 16.38 -14.69 -23.29
C ALA A 386 14.97 -14.12 -23.08
N GLY A 387 14.86 -12.81 -22.88
CA GLY A 387 13.65 -12.16 -22.41
C GLY A 387 13.54 -12.16 -20.90
N MET A 388 12.79 -11.19 -20.37
CA MET A 388 12.43 -11.17 -18.96
C MET A 388 11.38 -12.25 -18.70
N PRO A 389 11.57 -13.13 -17.70
CA PRO A 389 10.50 -14.02 -17.27
C PRO A 389 9.25 -13.24 -16.83
N LYS A 390 8.08 -13.83 -17.05
CA LYS A 390 6.87 -13.45 -16.33
C LYS A 390 7.01 -13.91 -14.89
N PHE A 391 6.73 -13.05 -13.92
CA PHE A 391 6.73 -13.44 -12.50
C PHE A 391 5.31 -13.54 -11.99
N VAL A 392 4.73 -14.75 -12.09
CA VAL A 392 3.37 -15.01 -11.63
C VAL A 392 3.39 -15.25 -10.12
N ALA A 393 2.82 -14.31 -9.37
CA ALA A 393 2.75 -14.39 -7.92
C ALA A 393 1.73 -15.43 -7.43
N TYR A 394 2.00 -16.01 -6.27
CA TYR A 394 1.05 -16.78 -5.49
C TYR A 394 1.32 -16.63 -3.99
N GLN A 395 0.24 -16.54 -3.21
CA GLN A 395 0.32 -16.33 -1.77
C GLN A 395 0.41 -17.66 -1.01
N LEU A 396 1.25 -17.70 0.02
CA LEU A 396 1.37 -18.82 0.95
C LEU A 396 0.39 -18.69 2.11
N GLY A 397 0.21 -19.78 2.87
CA GLY A 397 -0.69 -19.80 4.03
C GLY A 397 -0.26 -18.90 5.19
N ASP A 398 0.98 -18.40 5.20
CA ASP A 398 1.49 -17.41 6.16
C ASP A 398 1.32 -15.96 5.68
N GLY A 399 0.70 -15.75 4.51
CA GLY A 399 0.48 -14.43 3.91
C GLY A 399 1.61 -13.94 3.01
N THR A 400 2.77 -14.60 3.00
CA THR A 400 3.91 -14.19 2.16
C THR A 400 3.74 -14.57 0.70
N LEU A 401 4.41 -13.84 -0.19
CA LEU A 401 4.38 -14.05 -1.63
C LEU A 401 5.59 -14.83 -2.12
N ASN A 402 5.32 -15.88 -2.88
CA ASN A 402 6.26 -16.53 -3.78
C ASN A 402 5.88 -16.28 -5.24
N TYR A 403 6.81 -16.54 -6.13
CA TYR A 403 6.60 -16.37 -7.57
C TYR A 403 6.96 -17.63 -8.34
N VAL A 404 6.27 -17.85 -9.44
CA VAL A 404 6.74 -18.73 -10.51
C VAL A 404 7.23 -17.84 -11.65
N ALA A 405 8.51 -17.96 -11.97
CA ALA A 405 9.07 -17.38 -13.18
C ALA A 405 8.71 -18.27 -14.38
N GLU A 406 7.89 -17.76 -15.29
CA GLU A 406 7.55 -18.39 -16.55
C GLU A 406 8.43 -17.82 -17.67
N LEU A 407 9.15 -18.72 -18.36
CA LEU A 407 10.04 -18.36 -19.45
C LEU A 407 9.75 -19.20 -20.70
N GLN A 408 9.72 -18.56 -21.86
CA GLN A 408 9.72 -19.25 -23.15
C GLN A 408 11.13 -19.75 -23.50
N ALA A 409 11.23 -21.02 -23.84
CA ALA A 409 12.48 -21.64 -24.31
C ALA A 409 12.24 -22.40 -25.61
N GLY A 410 13.23 -22.39 -26.49
CA GLY A 410 13.16 -23.08 -27.76
C GLY A 410 13.66 -24.51 -27.71
N TYR A 411 13.16 -25.38 -28.58
CA TYR A 411 13.75 -26.69 -28.85
C TYR A 411 13.41 -27.18 -30.25
N TRP A 412 14.23 -28.07 -30.79
CA TRP A 412 13.96 -28.74 -32.08
C TRP A 412 13.09 -29.97 -31.82
N ALA A 413 11.80 -29.90 -32.16
CA ALA A 413 10.89 -31.03 -32.02
C ALA A 413 11.20 -32.15 -33.04
N SER A 414 11.63 -31.74 -34.24
CA SER A 414 12.17 -32.61 -35.28
C SER A 414 13.11 -31.80 -36.20
N PRO A 415 13.92 -32.43 -37.08
CA PRO A 415 14.78 -31.70 -38.01
C PRO A 415 13.99 -30.69 -38.86
N GLY A 416 14.27 -29.40 -38.69
CA GLY A 416 13.58 -28.31 -39.39
C GLY A 416 12.29 -27.83 -38.74
N GLN A 417 11.87 -28.40 -37.61
CA GLN A 417 10.68 -27.97 -36.85
C GLN A 417 11.10 -27.41 -35.49
N TRP A 418 11.12 -26.08 -35.38
CA TRP A 418 11.33 -25.37 -34.13
C TRP A 418 10.02 -25.31 -33.34
N ALA A 419 10.10 -25.56 -32.04
CA ALA A 419 8.99 -25.48 -31.12
C ALA A 419 9.38 -24.64 -29.90
N THR A 420 8.38 -23.97 -29.32
CA THR A 420 8.51 -23.26 -28.05
C THR A 420 7.95 -24.13 -26.94
N LYS A 421 8.64 -24.19 -25.80
CA LYS A 421 8.14 -24.74 -24.55
C LYS A 421 8.23 -23.70 -23.45
N TYR A 422 7.35 -23.81 -22.47
CA TYR A 422 7.36 -22.98 -21.28
C TYR A 422 8.09 -23.70 -20.16
N ILE A 423 9.01 -22.98 -19.51
CA ILE A 423 9.74 -23.43 -18.34
C ILE A 423 9.23 -22.63 -17.15
N PHE A 424 8.85 -23.34 -16.09
CA PHE A 424 8.41 -22.75 -14.83
C PHE A 424 9.49 -22.95 -13.78
N VAL A 425 9.95 -21.86 -13.17
CA VAL A 425 10.97 -21.87 -12.12
C VAL A 425 10.38 -21.26 -10.85
N ASN A 426 10.40 -22.02 -9.75
CA ASN A 426 10.00 -21.46 -8.45
C ASN A 426 11.00 -20.41 -7.99
N VAL A 427 10.48 -19.27 -7.56
CA VAL A 427 11.21 -18.16 -6.94
C VAL A 427 10.63 -17.98 -5.54
N PRO A 428 11.14 -18.72 -4.54
CA PRO A 428 10.62 -18.71 -3.18
C PRO A 428 11.10 -17.48 -2.41
N LEU A 429 10.56 -16.31 -2.77
CA LEU A 429 10.96 -15.02 -2.22
C LEU A 429 10.48 -14.80 -0.78
N HIS A 430 9.36 -15.41 -0.39
CA HIS A 430 8.68 -15.18 0.89
C HIS A 430 8.46 -13.69 1.21
N TYR A 431 8.12 -12.90 0.20
CA TYR A 431 7.96 -11.46 0.36
C TYR A 431 6.74 -11.16 1.21
N ASN A 432 6.94 -10.47 2.34
CA ASN A 432 5.86 -10.01 3.20
C ASN A 432 5.68 -8.50 3.03
N VAL A 433 4.55 -8.09 2.42
CA VAL A 433 4.26 -6.68 2.15
C VAL A 433 4.26 -5.82 3.42
N THR A 434 3.90 -6.39 4.57
CA THR A 434 3.79 -5.64 5.84
C THR A 434 5.14 -5.35 6.49
N THR A 435 6.19 -6.12 6.18
CA THR A 435 7.52 -5.97 6.79
C THR A 435 8.60 -5.56 5.80
N ASP A 436 8.47 -5.96 4.53
CA ASP A 436 9.54 -5.86 3.54
C ASP A 436 9.41 -4.58 2.70
N PHE A 437 8.20 -4.01 2.61
CA PHE A 437 8.00 -2.68 2.01
C PHE A 437 8.28 -1.60 3.06
N THR A 438 9.50 -1.07 3.01
CA THR A 438 10.07 -0.12 3.99
C THR A 438 10.17 1.31 3.47
N GLN A 439 9.69 1.56 2.25
CA GLN A 439 9.67 2.91 1.69
C GLN A 439 8.65 3.76 2.44
N ASN A 440 9.05 4.97 2.84
CA ASN A 440 8.12 5.94 3.44
C ASN A 440 7.00 6.31 2.45
N VAL A 441 5.77 6.20 2.92
CA VAL A 441 4.53 6.59 2.29
C VAL A 441 4.12 7.96 2.79
N THR A 442 3.56 8.76 1.88
CA THR A 442 2.97 10.05 2.24
C THR A 442 1.63 10.20 1.56
N VAL A 443 0.56 10.05 2.34
CA VAL A 443 -0.81 10.24 1.88
C VAL A 443 -1.15 11.72 2.00
N GLN A 444 -1.04 12.45 0.88
CA GLN A 444 -1.29 13.90 0.83
C GLN A 444 -2.78 14.25 0.69
N ASP A 445 -3.54 13.38 0.04
CA ASP A 445 -4.96 13.55 -0.27
C ASP A 445 -5.64 12.21 -0.07
N ARG A 446 -6.68 12.17 0.79
CA ARG A 446 -7.48 10.96 1.01
C ARG A 446 -8.19 10.49 -0.26
N ASN A 447 -8.39 11.37 -1.24
CA ASN A 447 -9.14 11.09 -2.46
C ASN A 447 -10.56 10.54 -2.18
N GLY A 448 -11.19 10.99 -1.08
CA GLY A 448 -12.50 10.50 -0.64
C GLY A 448 -12.48 9.23 0.22
N SER A 449 -11.30 8.64 0.45
CA SER A 449 -11.15 7.38 1.16
C SER A 449 -11.58 7.41 2.62
N MET A 450 -12.24 6.32 3.03
CA MET A 450 -12.58 6.00 4.42
C MET A 450 -11.70 4.88 5.01
N LEU A 451 -10.76 4.34 4.23
CA LEU A 451 -9.90 3.22 4.63
C LEU A 451 -8.52 3.40 3.98
N MET A 452 -7.51 3.70 4.80
CA MET A 452 -6.14 3.91 4.35
C MET A 452 -5.17 3.06 5.16
N ARG A 453 -4.04 2.70 4.53
CA ARG A 453 -2.95 1.98 5.18
C ARG A 453 -1.58 2.46 4.68
N SER A 454 -0.56 2.13 5.45
CA SER A 454 0.84 2.07 5.00
C SER A 454 1.53 0.81 5.54
N TRP A 455 2.87 0.72 5.48
CA TRP A 455 3.61 -0.52 5.76
C TRP A 455 4.77 -0.25 6.72
N ALA A 456 6.00 -0.70 6.44
CA ALA A 456 7.11 -0.66 7.40
C ALA A 456 7.94 0.64 7.38
N GLY A 457 7.42 1.69 6.74
CA GLY A 457 8.08 2.97 6.57
C GLY A 457 7.94 3.89 7.79
N ALA A 458 8.49 5.09 7.70
CA ALA A 458 8.08 6.19 8.59
C ALA A 458 7.08 7.06 7.82
N ASP A 459 5.80 6.72 7.98
CA ASP A 459 4.75 7.14 7.07
C ASP A 459 4.01 8.38 7.59
N THR A 460 3.38 9.12 6.68
CA THR A 460 2.65 10.34 7.04
C THR A 460 1.31 10.43 6.31
N PHE A 461 0.25 10.61 7.09
CA PHE A 461 -1.12 10.79 6.60
C PHE A 461 -1.56 12.23 6.84
N TYR A 462 -1.74 12.99 5.76
CA TYR A 462 -2.28 14.34 5.83
C TYR A 462 -3.80 14.31 5.80
N ASP A 463 -4.40 14.26 6.97
CA ASP A 463 -5.84 14.44 7.14
C ASP A 463 -6.25 15.92 7.23
N THR A 464 -5.80 16.70 6.27
CA THR A 464 -6.04 18.15 6.28
C THR A 464 -7.27 18.55 5.46
N ASN A 465 -7.78 17.65 4.62
CA ASN A 465 -8.90 17.86 3.71
C ASN A 465 -10.10 16.92 3.96
N ALA A 466 -10.15 16.17 5.08
CA ALA A 466 -11.24 15.24 5.31
C ALA A 466 -12.62 15.89 5.37
N ALA A 467 -13.59 15.15 4.86
CA ALA A 467 -15.01 15.40 5.04
C ALA A 467 -15.73 14.20 5.69
N LEU A 468 -15.07 13.05 5.80
CA LEU A 468 -15.62 11.80 6.30
C LEU A 468 -14.66 11.15 7.29
N SER A 469 -15.23 10.46 8.27
CA SER A 469 -14.52 9.56 9.17
C SER A 469 -13.79 8.46 8.40
N ALA A 470 -12.55 8.20 8.76
CA ALA A 470 -11.73 7.15 8.16
C ALA A 470 -11.11 6.21 9.20
N ARG A 471 -10.71 5.03 8.72
CA ARG A 471 -9.75 4.15 9.37
C ARG A 471 -8.39 4.37 8.74
N ILE A 472 -7.37 4.61 9.56
CA ILE A 472 -5.99 4.80 9.12
C ILE A 472 -5.11 3.80 9.87
N ASP A 473 -4.39 2.97 9.13
CA ASP A 473 -3.36 2.08 9.69
C ASP A 473 -1.97 2.54 9.25
N GLY A 474 -1.08 2.88 10.19
CA GLY A 474 0.30 3.26 9.87
C GLY A 474 1.22 2.08 9.54
N GLY A 475 0.82 0.84 9.85
CA GLY A 475 1.66 -0.33 9.65
C GLY A 475 2.75 -0.47 10.72
N LEU A 476 4.00 -0.67 10.32
CA LEU A 476 5.15 -0.73 11.21
C LEU A 476 6.00 0.52 11.01
N GLY A 477 6.74 0.92 12.04
CA GLY A 477 7.68 2.03 11.92
C GLY A 477 7.31 3.15 12.87
N THR A 478 7.32 4.40 12.38
CA THR A 478 6.97 5.55 13.21
C THR A 478 6.14 6.50 12.39
N ASP A 479 4.84 6.44 12.63
CA ASP A 479 3.86 6.98 11.70
C ASP A 479 3.17 8.20 12.28
N THR A 480 2.85 9.15 11.41
CA THR A 480 2.29 10.44 11.78
C THR A 480 0.97 10.70 11.08
N ALA A 481 -0.09 10.97 11.85
CA ALA A 481 -1.34 11.53 11.32
C ALA A 481 -1.40 13.04 11.56
N VAL A 482 -1.57 13.81 10.48
CA VAL A 482 -1.57 15.29 10.49
C VAL A 482 -2.98 15.82 10.30
N TYR A 483 -3.42 16.72 11.18
CA TYR A 483 -4.75 17.35 11.15
C TYR A 483 -4.63 18.86 10.94
N ALA A 484 -5.56 19.45 10.19
CA ALA A 484 -5.49 20.87 9.79
C ALA A 484 -5.67 21.88 10.93
N GLY A 485 -6.43 21.54 11.98
CA GLY A 485 -6.75 22.46 13.07
C GLY A 485 -5.78 22.40 14.24
N LYS A 486 -6.00 23.29 15.20
CA LYS A 486 -5.34 23.23 16.51
C LYS A 486 -5.89 22.06 17.32
N ILE A 487 -5.07 21.48 18.21
CA ILE A 487 -5.49 20.34 19.05
C ILE A 487 -6.75 20.62 19.87
N ALA A 488 -6.98 21.87 20.29
CA ALA A 488 -8.18 22.28 21.02
C ALA A 488 -9.50 22.11 20.22
N SER A 489 -9.40 21.87 18.91
CA SER A 489 -10.53 21.60 18.02
C SER A 489 -10.89 20.11 17.98
N TYR A 490 -10.10 19.26 18.62
CA TYR A 490 -10.22 17.81 18.55
C TYR A 490 -10.23 17.18 19.95
N GLN A 491 -11.01 16.12 20.07
CA GLN A 491 -10.87 15.12 21.12
C GLN A 491 -9.97 14.00 20.59
N VAL A 492 -8.92 13.68 21.34
CA VAL A 492 -8.12 12.47 21.12
C VAL A 492 -8.45 11.50 22.25
N ALA A 493 -8.74 10.26 21.91
CA ALA A 493 -9.08 9.21 22.87
C ALA A 493 -8.38 7.91 22.51
N ARG A 494 -7.59 7.38 23.43
CA ARG A 494 -6.99 6.05 23.27
C ARG A 494 -8.01 4.94 23.56
N GLY A 495 -8.10 3.99 22.65
CA GLY A 495 -8.86 2.75 22.81
C GLY A 495 -7.99 1.60 23.31
N ASN A 496 -8.52 0.38 23.20
CA ASN A 496 -7.77 -0.85 23.46
C ASN A 496 -6.89 -1.21 22.24
N SER A 497 -5.89 -2.07 22.43
CA SER A 497 -5.11 -2.67 21.33
C SER A 497 -4.47 -1.65 20.35
N ASN A 498 -3.77 -0.64 20.86
CA ASN A 498 -3.10 0.41 20.06
C ASN A 498 -4.00 1.23 19.12
N THR A 499 -5.31 1.28 19.39
CA THR A 499 -6.23 2.14 18.63
C THR A 499 -6.31 3.54 19.25
N VAL A 500 -6.37 4.58 18.42
CA VAL A 500 -6.61 5.98 18.83
C VAL A 500 -7.76 6.54 18.02
N SER A 501 -8.72 7.20 18.65
CA SER A 501 -9.75 7.96 17.96
C SER A 501 -9.45 9.45 18.01
N VAL A 502 -9.58 10.13 16.87
CA VAL A 502 -9.49 11.59 16.76
C VAL A 502 -10.83 12.11 16.26
N THR A 503 -11.51 12.89 17.08
CA THR A 503 -12.85 13.42 16.77
C THR A 503 -12.83 14.94 16.82
N SER A 504 -13.26 15.61 15.76
CA SER A 504 -13.45 17.07 15.79
C SER A 504 -14.61 17.46 16.71
N TYR A 505 -14.46 18.53 17.49
CA TYR A 505 -15.57 19.08 18.26
C TYR A 505 -16.57 19.81 17.35
N ALA A 506 -17.86 19.66 17.67
CA ALA A 506 -18.94 20.38 17.00
C ALA A 506 -18.78 21.91 17.16
N GLY A 507 -19.07 22.66 16.10
CA GLY A 507 -19.03 24.13 16.11
C GLY A 507 -17.63 24.74 15.95
N THR A 508 -16.61 23.93 15.67
CA THR A 508 -15.27 24.41 15.28
C THR A 508 -15.23 24.74 13.79
N THR A 509 -14.13 25.36 13.33
CA THR A 509 -13.91 25.67 11.90
C THR A 509 -13.33 24.50 11.10
N VAL A 510 -12.98 23.40 11.78
CA VAL A 510 -12.47 22.20 11.10
C VAL A 510 -13.62 21.31 10.66
N PRO A 511 -13.46 20.50 9.61
CA PRO A 511 -14.47 19.54 9.19
C PRO A 511 -14.84 18.54 10.30
N GLY A 512 -16.09 18.09 10.27
CA GLY A 512 -16.61 17.07 11.18
C GLY A 512 -16.03 15.69 10.87
N VAL A 513 -15.12 15.19 11.69
CA VAL A 513 -14.48 13.87 11.52
C VAL A 513 -14.48 13.09 12.84
N THR A 514 -14.53 11.76 12.71
CA THR A 514 -14.24 10.80 13.78
C THR A 514 -13.40 9.69 13.18
N ASP A 515 -12.09 9.85 13.23
CA ASP A 515 -11.15 8.88 12.69
C ASP A 515 -10.80 7.82 13.73
N THR A 516 -10.47 6.63 13.23
CA THR A 516 -9.90 5.53 14.01
C THR A 516 -8.52 5.21 13.45
N LEU A 517 -7.51 5.35 14.29
CA LEU A 517 -6.11 5.17 13.94
C LEU A 517 -5.61 3.88 14.60
N THR A 518 -4.86 3.08 13.84
CA THR A 518 -4.08 1.94 14.33
C THR A 518 -2.62 2.12 13.92
N ASN A 519 -1.71 1.69 14.79
CA ASN A 519 -0.27 1.79 14.55
C ASN A 519 0.17 3.21 14.14
N ILE A 520 -0.27 4.22 14.90
CA ILE A 520 0.16 5.61 14.74
C ILE A 520 0.85 6.05 16.01
N GLU A 521 2.12 6.43 15.92
CA GLU A 521 2.93 6.87 17.07
C GLU A 521 2.82 8.37 17.32
N ARG A 522 2.41 9.16 16.31
CA ARG A 522 2.35 10.61 16.43
C ARG A 522 1.12 11.24 15.78
N LEU A 523 0.56 12.23 16.46
CA LEU A 523 -0.41 13.15 15.86
C LEU A 523 0.24 14.52 15.70
N GLN A 524 -0.02 15.20 14.60
CA GLN A 524 0.41 16.58 14.39
C GLN A 524 -0.80 17.48 14.13
N PHE A 525 -0.95 18.52 14.93
CA PHE A 525 -1.95 19.56 14.79
C PHE A 525 -1.27 20.88 14.39
N ALA A 526 -2.06 21.89 14.05
CA ALA A 526 -1.54 23.19 13.62
C ALA A 526 -0.66 23.90 14.67
N ASP A 527 -0.91 23.66 15.97
CA ASP A 527 -0.19 24.31 17.08
C ASP A 527 0.73 23.39 17.88
N LYS A 528 0.45 22.09 17.92
CA LYS A 528 1.17 21.10 18.73
C LYS A 528 1.19 19.73 18.06
N SER A 529 2.10 18.88 18.49
CA SER A 529 2.10 17.45 18.21
C SER A 529 1.79 16.66 19.49
N VAL A 530 1.29 15.44 19.32
CA VAL A 530 1.08 14.46 20.38
C VAL A 530 1.98 13.25 20.11
N ASN A 531 2.86 12.94 21.06
CA ASN A 531 3.59 11.68 21.10
C ASN A 531 2.70 10.60 21.74
N LEU A 532 2.25 9.65 20.95
CA LEU A 532 1.36 8.59 21.41
C LEU A 532 2.09 7.44 22.10
N THR A 533 3.42 7.47 22.25
CA THR A 533 4.17 6.37 22.89
C THR A 533 4.65 6.73 24.30
N VAL A 534 4.77 8.02 24.62
CA VAL A 534 5.39 8.51 25.85
C VAL A 534 4.71 7.99 27.12
N GLY A 535 3.38 7.80 27.11
CA GLY A 535 2.62 7.31 28.25
C GLY A 535 3.00 5.88 28.64
N ASP A 536 3.17 5.00 27.66
CA ASP A 536 3.59 3.61 27.90
C ASP A 536 5.07 3.52 28.22
N LEU A 537 5.89 4.36 27.59
CA LEU A 537 7.30 4.50 27.94
C LEU A 537 7.47 4.95 29.40
N ALA A 538 6.68 5.90 29.88
CA ALA A 538 6.71 6.37 31.26
C ALA A 538 6.31 5.28 32.28
N LYS A 539 5.40 4.37 31.93
CA LYS A 539 5.05 3.21 32.77
C LYS A 539 6.20 2.19 32.89
N SER A 540 7.20 2.25 32.01
CA SER A 540 8.35 1.35 32.04
C SER A 540 9.45 1.75 33.04
N VAL A 541 9.29 2.86 33.75
CA VAL A 541 10.19 3.32 34.82
C VAL A 541 9.39 3.58 36.11
N SER A 542 10.09 3.72 37.25
CA SER A 542 9.42 4.00 38.52
C SER A 542 8.86 5.42 38.58
N THR A 543 7.76 5.61 39.32
CA THR A 543 7.16 6.94 39.53
C THR A 543 8.18 7.94 40.07
N ALA A 544 9.03 7.52 41.02
CA ALA A 544 10.06 8.36 41.60
C ALA A 544 11.12 8.79 40.58
N ALA A 545 11.57 7.90 39.70
CA ALA A 545 12.51 8.26 38.64
C ALA A 545 11.87 9.24 37.64
N LEU A 546 10.59 9.02 37.31
CA LEU A 546 9.83 9.92 36.45
C LEU A 546 9.65 11.30 37.08
N ASP A 547 9.36 11.37 38.39
CA ASP A 547 9.28 12.61 39.17
C ASP A 547 10.60 13.37 39.10
N SER A 548 11.72 12.70 39.41
CA SER A 548 13.05 13.31 39.35
C SER A 548 13.38 13.86 37.98
N LEU A 549 13.01 13.19 36.87
CA LEU A 549 13.21 13.75 35.53
C LEU A 549 12.44 15.05 35.30
N VAL A 550 11.18 15.12 35.73
CA VAL A 550 10.36 16.35 35.62
C VAL A 550 10.99 17.47 36.46
N GLU A 551 11.48 17.14 37.66
CA GLU A 551 12.15 18.11 38.52
C GLU A 551 13.45 18.63 37.94
N LEU A 552 14.23 17.81 37.21
CA LEU A 552 15.44 18.29 36.53
C LEU A 552 15.11 19.35 35.47
N TYR A 553 14.02 19.20 34.72
CA TYR A 553 13.53 20.24 33.80
C TYR A 553 13.19 21.54 34.52
N ILE A 554 12.43 21.44 35.60
CA ILE A 554 12.05 22.60 36.41
C ILE A 554 13.31 23.25 37.01
N ALA A 555 14.23 22.44 37.51
CA ALA A 555 15.38 22.91 38.25
C ALA A 555 16.39 23.65 37.37
N TYR A 556 16.78 23.04 36.26
CA TYR A 556 17.86 23.55 35.42
C TYR A 556 17.41 24.52 34.34
N ILE A 557 16.19 24.35 33.82
CA ILE A 557 15.73 25.11 32.66
C ILE A 557 14.41 25.86 32.91
N ASN A 558 13.88 25.82 34.14
CA ASN A 558 12.70 26.57 34.60
C ASN A 558 11.48 26.43 33.66
N ARG A 559 11.26 25.19 33.20
CA ARG A 559 10.28 24.85 32.16
C ARG A 559 9.59 23.54 32.51
N VAL A 560 8.32 23.38 32.14
CA VAL A 560 7.76 22.03 32.09
C VAL A 560 8.45 21.21 30.97
N PRO A 561 8.64 19.90 31.15
CA PRO A 561 9.09 19.06 30.06
C PRO A 561 8.03 18.97 28.96
N ASP A 562 8.46 18.66 27.74
CA ASP A 562 7.58 18.20 26.66
C ASP A 562 7.69 16.67 26.52
N ALA A 563 6.78 16.06 25.77
CA ALA A 563 6.69 14.61 25.67
C ALA A 563 7.94 13.96 25.04
N ASP A 564 8.46 14.54 23.96
CA ASP A 564 9.65 14.01 23.28
C ASP A 564 10.91 14.14 24.16
N GLY A 565 11.03 15.25 24.89
CA GLY A 565 12.05 15.43 25.91
C GLY A 565 11.98 14.38 27.01
N MET A 566 10.78 14.14 27.58
CA MET A 566 10.61 13.05 28.55
C MET A 566 10.95 11.69 27.96
N ALA A 567 10.49 11.40 26.74
CA ALA A 567 10.78 10.13 26.07
C ALA A 567 12.30 9.91 25.91
N HIS A 568 13.05 10.95 25.54
CA HIS A 568 14.51 10.91 25.45
C HIS A 568 15.15 10.53 26.79
N TRP A 569 14.83 11.22 27.88
CA TRP A 569 15.46 10.98 29.19
C TRP A 569 15.02 9.67 29.84
N ILE A 570 13.78 9.24 29.63
CA ILE A 570 13.34 7.90 30.03
C ILE A 570 14.14 6.84 29.26
N GLY A 571 14.37 7.04 27.96
CA GLY A 571 15.26 6.18 27.16
C GLY A 571 16.66 6.09 27.76
N LYS A 572 17.26 7.22 28.14
CA LYS A 572 18.59 7.27 28.78
C LYS A 572 18.64 6.53 30.12
N LEU A 573 17.61 6.64 30.94
CA LEU A 573 17.49 5.83 32.17
C LEU A 573 17.47 4.33 31.85
N LYS A 574 16.72 3.91 30.83
CA LYS A 574 16.63 2.51 30.41
C LYS A 574 17.94 1.99 29.80
N GLU A 575 18.73 2.85 29.18
CA GLU A 575 20.09 2.56 28.73
C GLU A 575 21.11 2.47 29.89
N GLY A 576 20.70 2.78 31.12
CA GLY A 576 21.50 2.61 32.34
C GLY A 576 22.14 3.89 32.89
N GLN A 577 21.83 5.07 32.35
CA GLN A 577 22.28 6.32 32.95
C GLN A 577 21.58 6.56 34.30
N SER A 578 22.30 7.05 35.30
CA SER A 578 21.72 7.44 36.58
C SER A 578 21.07 8.83 36.49
N ILE A 579 20.14 9.14 37.40
CA ILE A 579 19.53 10.48 37.52
C ILE A 579 20.61 11.56 37.71
N ALA A 580 21.69 11.26 38.45
CA ALA A 580 22.80 12.19 38.64
C ALA A 580 23.52 12.52 37.31
N GLN A 581 23.82 11.50 36.49
CA GLN A 581 24.45 11.69 35.18
C GLN A 581 23.54 12.44 34.20
N ILE A 582 22.23 12.21 34.29
CA ILE A 582 21.25 12.99 33.53
C ILE A 582 21.26 14.44 34.03
N GLY A 583 21.27 14.67 35.35
CA GLY A 583 21.43 15.99 35.96
C GLY A 583 22.67 16.75 35.48
N ASP A 584 23.82 16.08 35.34
CA ASP A 584 25.04 16.66 34.76
C ASP A 584 24.80 17.16 33.33
N SER A 585 24.02 16.40 32.55
CA SER A 585 23.66 16.77 31.17
C SER A 585 22.73 17.99 31.14
N PHE A 586 21.76 18.07 32.05
CA PHE A 586 20.90 19.24 32.22
C PHE A 586 21.68 20.49 32.62
N TYR A 587 22.59 20.39 33.58
CA TYR A 587 23.43 21.51 33.98
C TYR A 587 24.28 22.02 32.82
N SER A 588 24.90 21.10 32.07
CA SER A 588 25.70 21.41 30.88
C SER A 588 24.89 22.10 29.78
N ALA A 589 23.60 21.78 29.66
CA ALA A 589 22.68 22.50 28.76
C ALA A 589 22.28 23.86 29.33
N ALA A 590 21.98 23.94 30.63
CA ALA A 590 21.49 25.15 31.28
C ALA A 590 22.46 26.34 31.17
N ILE A 591 23.77 26.08 31.32
CA ILE A 591 24.81 27.13 31.23
C ILE A 591 24.99 27.71 29.83
N GLN A 592 24.51 27.02 28.78
CA GLN A 592 24.53 27.53 27.40
C GLN A 592 23.43 28.57 27.17
N TYR A 593 22.40 28.57 28.03
CA TYR A 593 21.25 29.47 27.95
C TYR A 593 21.13 30.32 29.22
N ALA A 594 22.25 30.87 29.68
CA ALA A 594 22.35 31.60 30.94
C ALA A 594 21.31 32.73 31.11
N ASP A 595 20.97 33.43 30.02
CA ASP A 595 19.96 34.49 30.03
C ASP A 595 18.54 33.97 30.32
N LEU A 596 18.25 32.72 29.97
CA LEU A 596 16.95 32.08 30.20
C LEU A 596 16.91 31.33 31.53
N THR A 597 18.00 30.66 31.90
CA THR A 597 18.03 29.75 33.05
C THR A 597 18.58 30.39 34.33
N GLY A 598 19.39 31.44 34.18
CA GLY A 598 20.13 32.08 35.27
C GLY A 598 21.42 31.34 35.68
N TYR A 599 21.73 30.18 35.07
CA TYR A 599 22.97 29.45 35.31
C TYR A 599 24.07 29.95 34.38
N ALA A 600 25.19 30.43 34.94
CA ALA A 600 26.32 30.95 34.16
C ALA A 600 27.57 30.06 34.36
N PRO A 601 28.41 29.85 33.32
CA PRO A 601 29.58 28.95 33.40
C PRO A 601 30.56 29.24 34.55
N ASN A 602 30.62 30.48 35.02
CA ASN A 602 31.56 30.95 36.06
C ASN A 602 30.84 31.54 37.28
N MET A 603 29.62 31.06 37.58
CA MET A 603 28.90 31.53 38.77
C MET A 603 29.58 31.03 40.06
N THR A 604 29.50 31.82 41.13
CA THR A 604 29.98 31.38 42.44
C THR A 604 29.03 30.32 43.01
N ASP A 605 29.54 29.43 43.87
CA ASP A 605 28.70 28.44 44.59
C ASP A 605 27.53 29.11 45.32
N GLU A 606 27.78 30.29 45.91
CA GLU A 606 26.74 31.09 46.56
C GLU A 606 25.65 31.54 45.58
N ALA A 607 26.03 32.01 44.38
CA ALA A 607 25.09 32.37 43.33
C ALA A 607 24.34 31.14 42.81
N PHE A 608 25.01 29.99 42.70
CA PHE A 608 24.40 28.73 42.26
C PHE A 608 23.29 28.27 43.21
N VAL A 609 23.58 28.21 44.51
CA VAL A 609 22.59 27.87 45.54
C VAL A 609 21.41 28.85 45.53
N LYS A 610 21.67 30.15 45.37
CA LYS A 610 20.60 31.17 45.28
C LYS A 610 19.70 30.99 44.05
N VAL A 611 20.27 30.65 42.90
CA VAL A 611 19.49 30.36 41.68
C VAL A 611 18.62 29.13 41.90
N ILE A 612 19.14 28.07 42.54
CA ILE A 612 18.34 26.87 42.85
C ILE A 612 17.17 27.23 43.78
N TYR A 613 17.42 27.96 44.87
CA TYR A 613 16.35 28.34 45.80
C TYR A 613 15.27 29.19 45.12
N LYS A 614 15.66 30.11 44.24
CA LYS A 614 14.74 30.96 43.49
C LYS A 614 13.94 30.16 42.47
N ASN A 615 14.61 29.46 41.56
CA ASN A 615 13.98 28.81 40.41
C ASN A 615 13.23 27.54 40.82
N VAL A 616 13.76 26.79 41.79
CA VAL A 616 13.29 25.45 42.13
C VAL A 616 12.34 25.48 43.33
N LEU A 617 12.73 26.18 44.40
CA LEU A 617 11.99 26.16 45.67
C LEU A 617 10.98 27.31 45.80
N GLY A 618 10.95 28.25 44.86
CA GLY A 618 10.12 29.46 44.95
C GLY A 618 10.52 30.37 46.12
N ARG A 619 11.75 30.21 46.65
CA ARG A 619 12.26 30.97 47.80
C ARG A 619 13.06 32.17 47.32
N SER A 620 12.67 33.37 47.77
CA SER A 620 13.41 34.61 47.45
C SER A 620 14.71 34.78 48.24
N SER A 621 14.96 33.93 49.25
CA SER A 621 16.16 33.98 50.08
C SER A 621 16.59 32.60 50.58
N VAL A 622 17.90 32.44 50.74
CA VAL A 622 18.55 31.28 51.39
C VAL A 622 18.90 31.70 52.82
N ASP A 623 18.57 30.88 53.82
CA ASP A 623 19.01 31.09 55.20
C ASP A 623 20.52 30.86 55.34
N ALA A 624 21.14 31.49 56.35
CA ALA A 624 22.60 31.49 56.49
C ALA A 624 23.16 30.06 56.70
N ASP A 625 22.49 29.25 57.51
CA ASP A 625 22.91 27.88 57.81
C ASP A 625 22.78 26.98 56.58
N GLY A 626 21.67 27.06 55.84
CA GLY A 626 21.48 26.34 54.58
C GLY A 626 22.48 26.76 53.51
N LEU A 627 22.74 28.07 53.36
CA LEU A 627 23.73 28.56 52.39
C LEU A 627 25.13 28.04 52.70
N GLN A 628 25.53 28.07 53.98
CA GLN A 628 26.81 27.53 54.43
C GLN A 628 26.90 26.02 54.21
N TYR A 629 25.81 25.28 54.49
CA TYR A 629 25.76 23.84 54.31
C TYR A 629 25.95 23.44 52.83
N TRP A 630 25.17 24.03 51.91
CA TRP A 630 25.23 23.69 50.49
C TRP A 630 26.53 24.15 49.82
N THR A 631 27.04 25.34 50.15
CA THR A 631 28.32 25.80 49.61
C THR A 631 29.50 25.00 50.18
N GLY A 632 29.41 24.55 51.44
CA GLY A 632 30.37 23.61 52.02
C GLY A 632 30.44 22.28 51.28
N ALA A 633 29.27 21.70 50.94
CA ALA A 633 29.18 20.42 50.21
C ALA A 633 29.75 20.48 48.79
N LEU A 634 29.68 21.65 48.13
CA LEU A 634 30.37 21.89 46.85
C LEU A 634 31.89 22.04 47.05
N ALA A 635 32.31 22.79 48.07
CA ALA A 635 33.71 23.09 48.33
C ALA A 635 34.54 21.87 48.76
N ASP A 636 33.94 20.95 49.51
CA ASP A 636 34.59 19.71 49.96
C ASP A 636 34.44 18.54 48.97
N GLY A 637 33.68 18.73 47.89
CA GLY A 637 33.48 17.75 46.81
C GLY A 637 32.48 16.64 47.14
N THR A 638 31.73 16.76 48.23
CA THR A 638 30.66 15.81 48.59
C THR A 638 29.51 15.85 47.58
N GLU A 639 29.24 17.02 47.01
CA GLU A 639 28.25 17.23 45.96
C GLU A 639 28.90 17.87 44.73
N THR A 640 28.47 17.45 43.53
CA THR A 640 28.70 18.22 42.31
C THR A 640 27.57 19.23 42.14
N HIS A 641 27.71 20.18 41.19
CA HIS A 641 26.60 21.05 40.79
C HIS A 641 25.35 20.22 40.44
N ALA A 642 25.52 19.05 39.80
CA ALA A 642 24.42 18.17 39.43
C ALA A 642 23.76 17.46 40.62
N SER A 643 24.58 16.83 41.49
CA SER A 643 24.06 16.06 42.61
C SER A 643 23.49 16.96 43.72
N LEU A 644 24.03 18.17 43.89
CA LEU A 644 23.51 19.18 44.83
C LEU A 644 22.03 19.51 44.57
N VAL A 645 21.63 19.68 43.30
CA VAL A 645 20.23 19.95 42.97
C VAL A 645 19.32 18.79 43.38
N SER A 646 19.76 17.56 43.15
CA SER A 646 19.00 16.37 43.55
C SER A 646 18.89 16.24 45.08
N ALA A 647 19.96 16.58 45.81
CA ALA A 647 19.98 16.60 47.26
C ALA A 647 19.05 17.68 47.84
N ILE A 648 19.07 18.89 47.26
CA ILE A 648 18.19 20.00 47.64
C ILE A 648 16.72 19.64 47.40
N LEU A 649 16.39 19.08 46.23
CA LEU A 649 15.03 18.63 45.91
C LEU A 649 14.54 17.55 46.89
N SER A 650 15.38 16.54 47.15
CA SER A 650 15.07 15.48 48.10
C SER A 650 14.81 16.04 49.50
N SER A 651 15.62 17.01 49.95
CA SER A 651 15.40 17.71 51.21
C SER A 651 14.12 18.53 51.21
N ALA A 652 13.83 19.26 50.11
CA ALA A 652 12.66 20.12 49.98
C ALA A 652 11.34 19.34 50.15
N HIS A 653 11.26 18.12 49.61
CA HIS A 653 10.09 17.24 49.78
C HIS A 653 9.80 16.86 51.23
N THR A 654 10.81 16.82 52.09
CA THR A 654 10.62 16.47 53.52
C THR A 654 9.87 17.54 54.32
N PHE A 655 9.75 18.76 53.79
CA PHE A 655 9.02 19.84 54.44
C PHE A 655 7.49 19.72 54.31
N LYS A 656 6.95 18.66 53.67
CA LYS A 656 5.51 18.47 53.54
C LYS A 656 4.79 18.57 54.90
N GLY A 657 3.82 19.48 54.99
CA GLY A 657 3.07 19.73 56.22
C GLY A 657 3.79 20.61 57.27
N ASP A 658 5.01 21.07 56.99
CA ASP A 658 5.70 22.05 57.82
C ASP A 658 5.01 23.42 57.76
N ALA A 659 4.90 24.09 58.91
CA ALA A 659 4.17 25.35 59.02
C ALA A 659 4.87 26.54 58.32
N ALA A 660 6.19 26.49 58.18
CA ALA A 660 6.97 27.56 57.56
C ALA A 660 7.32 27.27 56.10
N TYR A 661 7.59 26.01 55.76
CA TYR A 661 8.13 25.60 54.47
C TYR A 661 7.31 24.55 53.72
N GLY A 662 6.17 24.10 54.24
CA GLY A 662 5.31 23.11 53.58
C GLY A 662 4.86 23.51 52.17
N TYR A 663 4.72 24.81 51.92
CA TYR A 663 4.40 25.35 50.59
C TYR A 663 5.45 25.01 49.53
N VAL A 664 6.71 24.74 49.91
CA VAL A 664 7.77 24.38 48.97
C VAL A 664 7.52 22.97 48.42
N ALA A 665 7.20 22.02 49.30
CA ALA A 665 6.82 20.68 48.91
C ALA A 665 5.54 20.70 48.07
N ASP A 666 4.54 21.50 48.46
CA ASP A 666 3.30 21.67 47.69
C ASP A 666 3.55 22.26 46.29
N LEU A 667 4.47 23.23 46.16
CA LEU A 667 4.86 23.78 44.87
C LEU A 667 5.51 22.73 43.96
N LEU A 668 6.44 21.93 44.49
CA LEU A 668 7.12 20.88 43.74
C LEU A 668 6.13 19.81 43.28
N ASP A 669 5.25 19.34 44.17
CA ASP A 669 4.17 18.40 43.83
C ASP A 669 3.30 18.93 42.69
N ASN A 670 2.89 20.20 42.77
CA ASN A 670 2.08 20.84 41.72
C ASN A 670 2.84 20.95 40.39
N ARG A 671 4.13 21.28 40.41
CA ARG A 671 4.95 21.38 39.21
C ARG A 671 5.17 20.02 38.54
N ILE A 672 5.40 18.98 39.34
CA ILE A 672 5.47 17.60 38.87
C ILE A 672 4.13 17.18 38.24
N ALA A 673 3.02 17.45 38.92
CA ALA A 673 1.68 17.11 38.43
C ALA A 673 1.37 17.79 37.09
N VAL A 674 1.65 19.09 36.95
CA VAL A 674 1.43 19.83 35.69
C VAL A 674 2.40 19.38 34.60
N GLY A 675 3.67 19.18 34.92
CA GLY A 675 4.67 18.68 33.97
C GLY A 675 4.30 17.31 33.41
N LYS A 676 3.86 16.39 34.27
CA LYS A 676 3.30 15.09 33.85
C LYS A 676 2.02 15.24 33.06
N THR A 677 1.14 16.17 33.42
CA THR A 677 -0.09 16.44 32.67
C THR A 677 0.21 16.84 31.23
N PHE A 678 1.14 17.77 31.03
CA PHE A 678 1.55 18.24 29.70
C PHE A 678 2.29 17.16 28.91
N ALA A 679 3.38 16.61 29.48
CA ALA A 679 4.30 15.75 28.75
C ALA A 679 3.85 14.29 28.65
N ILE A 680 3.26 13.73 29.72
CA ILE A 680 2.99 12.29 29.80
C ILE A 680 1.52 11.98 29.52
N SER A 681 0.61 12.63 30.25
CA SER A 681 -0.84 12.38 30.11
C SER A 681 -1.41 12.96 28.84
N SER A 682 -0.92 14.11 28.37
CA SER A 682 -1.37 14.70 27.10
C SER A 682 -0.43 14.44 25.93
N GLY A 683 0.78 13.94 26.20
CA GLY A 683 1.77 13.64 25.16
C GLY A 683 2.24 14.86 24.36
N LEU A 684 2.13 16.08 24.89
CA LEU A 684 2.26 17.29 24.08
C LEU A 684 3.69 17.72 23.81
N VAL A 685 3.88 18.24 22.60
CA VAL A 685 5.10 18.90 22.13
C VAL A 685 4.67 20.10 21.28
N TYR A 686 5.28 21.28 21.46
CA TYR A 686 5.03 22.38 20.54
C TYR A 686 5.77 22.13 19.21
N ASN A 687 5.21 22.61 18.11
CA ASN A 687 5.73 22.31 16.77
C ASN A 687 7.11 22.95 16.50
N THR A 688 7.52 23.93 17.31
CA THR A 688 8.85 24.55 17.22
C THR A 688 9.58 24.54 18.56
N PRO A 689 10.93 24.45 18.56
CA PRO A 689 11.73 24.54 19.79
C PRO A 689 11.50 25.83 20.58
N ASP A 690 11.37 26.97 19.89
CA ASP A 690 11.16 28.28 20.51
C ASP A 690 9.81 28.33 21.25
N GLU A 691 8.74 27.82 20.64
CA GLU A 691 7.45 27.70 21.31
C GLU A 691 7.51 26.76 22.50
N SER A 692 8.20 25.61 22.36
CA SER A 692 8.41 24.68 23.49
C SER A 692 9.08 25.37 24.68
N ILE A 693 10.08 26.24 24.43
CA ILE A 693 10.73 27.05 25.46
C ILE A 693 9.76 28.06 26.07
N VAL A 694 9.25 28.97 25.25
CA VAL A 694 8.46 30.13 25.72
C VAL A 694 7.20 29.67 26.45
N GLN A 695 6.44 28.74 25.85
CA GLN A 695 5.18 28.28 26.41
C GLN A 695 5.42 27.36 27.62
N GLY A 696 6.45 26.51 27.57
CA GLY A 696 6.78 25.67 28.71
C GLY A 696 7.19 26.47 29.95
N MET A 697 7.87 27.61 29.77
CA MET A 697 8.24 28.51 30.87
C MET A 697 7.02 29.27 31.39
N ALA A 698 6.12 29.69 30.49
CA ALA A 698 4.87 30.34 30.87
C ALA A 698 3.97 29.43 31.72
N ILE A 699 3.85 28.14 31.33
CA ILE A 699 3.15 27.13 32.11
C ILE A 699 3.80 26.97 33.49
N ALA A 700 5.13 26.79 33.56
CA ALA A 700 5.84 26.62 34.82
C ALA A 700 5.68 27.83 35.77
N ALA A 701 5.66 29.04 35.23
CA ALA A 701 5.51 30.29 35.98
C ALA A 701 4.08 30.49 36.55
N ALA A 702 3.07 29.89 35.94
CA ALA A 702 1.68 29.97 36.40
C ALA A 702 1.36 29.01 37.57
N ILE A 703 2.31 28.15 37.95
CA ILE A 703 2.12 27.14 39.01
C ILE A 703 2.46 27.76 40.37
N THR A 704 1.53 27.63 41.32
CA THR A 704 1.71 28.09 42.70
C THR A 704 1.60 26.92 43.69
N PRO A 705 1.98 27.09 44.97
CA PRO A 705 1.77 26.06 45.99
C PRO A 705 0.29 25.66 46.17
N THR A 706 -0.65 26.54 45.84
CA THR A 706 -2.08 26.35 46.16
C THR A 706 -2.98 26.21 44.93
N ASP A 707 -2.47 26.45 43.73
CA ASP A 707 -3.27 26.48 42.50
C ASP A 707 -2.44 26.14 41.25
N THR A 708 -3.05 25.34 40.37
CA THR A 708 -2.52 24.92 39.07
C THR A 708 -3.45 25.31 37.91
N SER A 709 -4.61 25.91 38.19
CA SER A 709 -5.69 26.13 37.23
C SER A 709 -5.26 26.96 36.02
N GLU A 710 -4.47 28.03 36.25
CA GLU A 710 -3.95 28.87 35.16
C GLU A 710 -2.92 28.12 34.31
N ALA A 711 -2.05 27.32 34.93
CA ALA A 711 -1.08 26.50 34.22
C ALA A 711 -1.79 25.46 33.33
N ILE A 712 -2.83 24.80 33.85
CA ILE A 712 -3.68 23.87 33.08
C ILE A 712 -4.41 24.60 31.94
N ARG A 713 -4.92 25.82 32.18
CA ARG A 713 -5.55 26.64 31.14
C ARG A 713 -4.57 26.98 30.01
N LEU A 714 -3.30 27.25 30.33
CA LEU A 714 -2.25 27.55 29.35
C LEU A 714 -1.85 26.35 28.47
N ILE A 715 -2.02 25.10 28.97
CA ILE A 715 -1.81 23.90 28.13
C ILE A 715 -2.73 23.92 26.91
N GLY A 716 -3.97 24.39 27.09
CA GLY A 716 -4.90 24.67 25.99
C GLY A 716 -5.50 23.42 25.34
N VAL A 717 -5.72 22.35 26.11
CA VAL A 717 -6.46 21.15 25.69
C VAL A 717 -7.71 20.97 26.56
N GLN A 718 -8.82 20.50 25.97
CA GLN A 718 -10.08 20.34 26.71
C GLN A 718 -10.07 19.08 27.59
N ASN A 719 -9.39 18.02 27.16
CA ASN A 719 -9.22 16.76 27.88
C ASN A 719 -7.78 16.24 27.68
N ASN A 720 -7.30 15.40 28.59
CA ASN A 720 -6.06 14.63 28.40
C ASN A 720 -6.25 13.57 27.30
N VAL A 721 -5.16 13.16 26.66
CA VAL A 721 -5.14 12.28 25.47
C VAL A 721 -5.12 10.79 25.81
#